data_AF-A0A969A7U2-F1
#
_entry.id   AF-A0A969A7U2-F1
#
_cell.length_a   1.000
_cell.length_b   1.000
_cell.length_c   1.000
_cell.angle_alpha   90.00
_cell.angle_beta   90.00
_cell.angle_gamma   90.00
#
_symmetry.space_group_name_H-M   'P 1'
#
loop_
_entity.id
_entity.type
_entity.pdbx_description
1 polymer ?
#
loop_
_entity_poly.entity_id
_entity_poly.type
_entity_poly.pdbx_seq_one_letter_code
_entity_poly.pdbx_strand_id
1 'polypeptide(L)'
;MTTSQIRFLMCAPEYYDVDYVINPWMEGNIHKSSQERAVQQWQKLHHVLKEHAIVDLVKPHQGVPDMVFTANAGLVLGENVVLSRFLHKERQKEEPYFKAWFEENGFTVYELPKDLPFEGAGDALLDREGRWLWAGYGFRSELDSHPFLAKWLDIEVLSLRLTDDRFYHLDTCFCPLANGYLLYYPGAFDSYSNRLIEMRVAPEKRIAIEETDAVNFACNAVNVESIVVMNKASDALKKRLKKVGFEVIETPLTEFLKAGGAAKCLTLRVNEPVREELHANTYVESQVVRMEGHLLDSGLINRALDLIIDNGGSFKVMNFLLGEQRQSTSAAEVKVSAPSHEVMESIVSHLIDLGAMNLPENEEDAKLQPVIQNGVAPDDFYVSTIYPTEVRINGEWVKVQNQRMDGAIAITQTSQGTVAQCKILRDLEVGEKVVVDVQGIRTIRKTESREKRNTEEFSFMSAGVSSERRVELIVEQVAWELRKIRDSGGKVVVTAGPVVIHTGGAEHLSRLIREGYVQALLGGNAIAVHDIEQSMMGTSLGVDMKRGVSVRGGHRHHLKAINSVRRHGSIAKAVQAGMIQRGVMYECVRNNVPFALAGSIRDDGPLPDTQMDLIKAQQEYAELLKDADMVLMLSTMLHSIGVGNMTPAGVKMVCVDINPAVVTKLSDRGSVESVGVVTDVGLFLSLLVQQLDKLTSPYTAEVG
;
A
#
# COMPACT_ATOMS: atom_id res chain seq x y z
N MET A 1 -34.53 16.11 17.58
CA MET A 1 -33.52 17.17 17.35
C MET A 1 -33.87 17.83 16.03
N THR A 2 -34.24 19.10 16.04
CA THR A 2 -34.47 19.89 14.82
C THR A 2 -33.17 19.88 14.00
N THR A 3 -33.14 19.15 12.89
CA THR A 3 -32.02 19.13 11.95
C THR A 3 -31.79 20.54 11.44
N SER A 4 -30.75 21.20 11.94
CA SER A 4 -30.30 22.48 11.41
C SER A 4 -29.94 22.30 9.94
N GLN A 5 -30.38 23.23 9.10
CA GLN A 5 -30.10 23.21 7.67
C GLN A 5 -28.58 23.22 7.43
N ILE A 6 -28.06 22.38 6.54
CA ILE A 6 -26.62 22.28 6.24
C ILE A 6 -26.07 23.65 5.82
N ARG A 7 -24.89 24.01 6.31
CA ARG A 7 -24.24 25.32 6.08
C ARG A 7 -22.81 25.11 5.59
N PHE A 8 -22.48 25.76 4.48
CA PHE A 8 -21.14 25.77 3.88
C PHE A 8 -20.54 27.17 3.91
N LEU A 9 -19.22 27.25 4.09
CA LEU A 9 -18.40 28.42 3.81
C LEU A 9 -17.81 28.28 2.41
N MET A 10 -17.85 29.37 1.63
CA MET A 10 -17.17 29.51 0.34
C MET A 10 -16.45 30.87 0.28
N CYS A 11 -15.59 31.08 -0.72
CA CYS A 11 -14.95 32.35 -1.00
C CYS A 11 -15.05 32.66 -2.49
N ALA A 12 -15.46 33.88 -2.84
CA ALA A 12 -15.66 34.28 -4.23
C ALA A 12 -14.30 34.45 -4.94
N PRO A 13 -14.19 34.09 -6.23
CA PRO A 13 -12.92 34.08 -6.95
C PRO A 13 -12.48 35.47 -7.43
N GLU A 14 -12.76 36.54 -6.69
CA GLU A 14 -12.50 37.93 -7.13
C GLU A 14 -11.03 38.20 -7.44
N TYR A 15 -10.12 37.58 -6.69
CA TYR A 15 -8.66 37.69 -6.85
C TYR A 15 -8.00 36.34 -7.18
N TYR A 16 -8.77 35.41 -7.74
CA TYR A 16 -8.27 34.08 -8.10
C TYR A 16 -7.36 34.15 -9.34
N ASP A 17 -6.19 33.54 -9.24
CA ASP A 17 -5.30 33.20 -10.36
C ASP A 17 -4.36 32.06 -9.93
N VAL A 18 -3.61 31.49 -10.86
CA VAL A 18 -2.48 30.61 -10.56
C VAL A 18 -1.22 31.47 -10.55
N ASP A 19 -0.83 31.98 -9.37
CA ASP A 19 0.32 32.89 -9.19
C ASP A 19 1.65 32.15 -8.99
N TYR A 20 1.59 30.88 -8.58
CA TYR A 20 2.74 30.08 -8.16
C TYR A 20 2.46 28.58 -8.37
N VAL A 21 3.46 27.74 -8.08
CA VAL A 21 3.35 26.28 -8.17
C VAL A 21 3.72 25.67 -6.82
N ILE A 22 2.73 25.05 -6.18
CA ILE A 22 2.88 24.33 -4.90
C ILE A 22 2.24 22.93 -4.94
N ASN A 23 1.79 22.50 -6.12
CA ASN A 23 1.31 21.16 -6.41
C ASN A 23 1.48 20.84 -7.91
N PRO A 24 1.45 19.56 -8.32
CA PRO A 24 1.69 19.17 -9.71
C PRO A 24 0.68 19.72 -10.72
N TRP A 25 -0.55 20.05 -10.31
CA TRP A 25 -1.59 20.56 -11.22
C TRP A 25 -1.34 22.02 -11.63
N MET A 26 -0.68 22.80 -10.77
CA MET A 26 -0.30 24.18 -11.07
C MET A 26 0.85 24.28 -12.08
N GLU A 27 1.62 23.20 -12.26
CA GLU A 27 2.76 23.17 -13.16
C GLU A 27 2.34 23.53 -14.60
N GLY A 28 3.02 24.50 -15.19
CA GLY A 28 2.68 25.01 -16.51
C GLY A 28 1.36 25.79 -16.62
N ASN A 29 0.66 26.09 -15.51
CA ASN A 29 -0.62 26.82 -15.47
C ASN A 29 -0.53 28.26 -14.91
N ILE A 30 0.66 28.73 -14.53
CA ILE A 30 0.88 30.10 -14.02
C ILE A 30 0.30 31.14 -15.00
N HIS A 31 -0.56 32.03 -14.49
CA HIS A 31 -1.28 33.07 -15.24
C HIS A 31 -2.06 32.58 -16.47
N LYS A 32 -2.45 31.30 -16.48
CA LYS A 32 -3.33 30.71 -17.51
C LYS A 32 -4.78 30.54 -17.04
N SER A 33 -5.13 31.08 -15.87
CA SER A 33 -6.51 31.14 -15.39
C SER A 33 -7.31 32.16 -16.21
N SER A 34 -8.55 31.80 -16.58
CA SER A 34 -9.50 32.75 -17.15
C SER A 34 -10.44 33.22 -16.04
N GLN A 35 -10.24 34.46 -15.59
CA GLN A 35 -11.01 35.04 -14.49
C GLN A 35 -12.52 35.04 -14.75
N GLU A 36 -12.94 35.38 -15.98
CA GLU A 36 -14.34 35.35 -16.38
C GLU A 36 -14.92 33.93 -16.26
N ARG A 37 -14.20 32.93 -16.76
CA ARG A 37 -14.64 31.53 -16.70
C ARG A 37 -14.62 30.99 -15.28
N ALA A 38 -13.64 31.35 -14.45
CA ALA A 38 -13.57 30.97 -13.05
C ALA A 38 -14.78 31.51 -12.27
N VAL A 39 -15.14 32.79 -12.47
CA VAL A 39 -16.35 33.38 -11.88
C VAL A 39 -17.62 32.64 -12.34
N GLN A 40 -17.77 32.37 -13.64
CA GLN A 40 -18.93 31.64 -14.15
C GLN A 40 -19.05 30.23 -13.57
N GLN A 41 -17.94 29.50 -13.49
CA GLN A 41 -17.90 28.14 -12.95
C GLN A 41 -18.20 28.11 -11.45
N TRP A 42 -17.60 29.02 -10.69
CA TRP A 42 -17.86 29.17 -9.26
C TRP A 42 -19.31 29.56 -8.97
N GLN A 43 -19.87 30.50 -9.73
CA GLN A 43 -21.27 30.92 -9.57
C GLN A 43 -22.25 29.77 -9.80
N LYS A 44 -21.97 28.89 -10.76
CA LYS A 44 -22.79 27.68 -10.98
C LYS A 44 -22.74 26.75 -9.79
N LEU A 45 -21.56 26.46 -9.24
CA LEU A 45 -21.41 25.64 -8.04
C LEU A 45 -22.15 26.28 -6.85
N HIS A 46 -21.92 27.57 -6.60
CA HIS A 46 -22.57 28.31 -5.53
C HIS A 46 -24.10 28.33 -5.68
N HIS A 47 -24.62 28.44 -6.92
CA HIS A 47 -26.06 28.38 -7.18
C HIS A 47 -26.64 27.00 -6.84
N VAL A 48 -26.04 25.93 -7.36
CA VAL A 48 -26.45 24.54 -7.07
C VAL A 48 -26.44 24.28 -5.56
N LEU A 49 -25.39 24.71 -4.85
CA LEU A 49 -25.32 24.49 -3.41
C LEU A 49 -26.37 25.29 -2.63
N LYS A 50 -26.69 26.52 -3.06
CA LYS A 50 -27.73 27.35 -2.43
C LYS A 50 -29.14 26.78 -2.57
N GLU A 51 -29.40 25.94 -3.56
CA GLU A 51 -30.68 25.24 -3.69
C GLU A 51 -30.89 24.16 -2.61
N HIS A 52 -29.80 23.69 -1.99
CA HIS A 52 -29.83 22.55 -1.06
C HIS A 52 -29.27 22.86 0.33
N ALA A 53 -28.53 23.97 0.50
CA ALA A 53 -27.86 24.33 1.74
C ALA A 53 -27.72 25.85 1.89
N ILE A 54 -27.40 26.29 3.11
CA ILE A 54 -26.98 27.66 3.38
C ILE A 54 -25.52 27.81 2.95
N VAL A 55 -25.19 28.92 2.28
CA VAL A 55 -23.81 29.21 1.86
C VAL A 55 -23.39 30.59 2.35
N ASP A 56 -22.44 30.63 3.26
CA ASP A 56 -21.75 31.83 3.70
C ASP A 56 -20.56 32.14 2.80
N LEU A 57 -20.14 33.40 2.82
CA LEU A 57 -18.98 33.86 2.09
C LEU A 57 -17.97 34.51 3.04
N VAL A 58 -16.72 34.08 2.96
CA VAL A 58 -15.60 34.88 3.46
C VAL A 58 -15.23 35.92 2.41
N LYS A 59 -14.79 37.10 2.86
CA LYS A 59 -14.37 38.17 1.97
C LYS A 59 -13.08 37.76 1.23
N PRO A 60 -13.01 37.88 -0.11
CA PRO A 60 -11.78 37.61 -0.84
C PRO A 60 -10.74 38.73 -0.59
N HIS A 61 -9.46 38.37 -0.59
CA HIS A 61 -8.35 39.30 -0.38
C HIS A 61 -7.32 39.21 -1.51
N GLN A 62 -6.78 40.37 -1.92
CA GLN A 62 -5.76 40.43 -2.96
C GLN A 62 -4.43 39.82 -2.47
N GLY A 63 -3.75 39.06 -3.34
CA GLY A 63 -2.45 38.44 -3.04
C GLY A 63 -2.54 37.10 -2.28
N VAL A 64 -3.75 36.58 -2.09
CA VAL A 64 -4.02 35.23 -1.57
C VAL A 64 -5.04 34.52 -2.49
N PRO A 65 -4.63 34.18 -3.73
CA PRO A 65 -5.56 33.68 -4.76
C PRO A 65 -6.24 32.36 -4.37
N ASP A 66 -5.55 31.51 -3.61
CA ASP A 66 -6.03 30.21 -3.15
C ASP A 66 -7.03 30.29 -1.98
N MET A 67 -7.36 31.50 -1.50
CA MET A 67 -8.39 31.70 -0.47
C MET A 67 -9.79 31.22 -0.91
N VAL A 68 -9.99 31.00 -2.21
CA VAL A 68 -11.18 30.33 -2.79
C VAL A 68 -11.35 28.90 -2.25
N PHE A 69 -10.25 28.22 -1.90
CA PHE A 69 -10.22 26.84 -1.42
C PHE A 69 -10.47 26.76 0.08
N THR A 70 -11.70 27.10 0.47
CA THR A 70 -12.14 27.17 1.87
C THR A 70 -12.13 25.83 2.60
N ALA A 71 -12.10 24.69 1.90
CA ALA A 71 -11.89 23.38 2.54
C ALA A 71 -10.61 23.36 3.39
N ASN A 72 -9.60 24.12 2.99
CA ASN A 72 -8.34 24.21 3.71
C ASN A 72 -8.32 25.32 4.77
N ALA A 73 -9.45 25.97 5.09
CA ALA A 73 -9.48 27.00 6.14
C ALA A 73 -9.26 26.41 7.55
N GLY A 74 -9.76 25.19 7.77
CA GLY A 74 -9.67 24.46 9.02
C GLY A 74 -10.55 23.23 9.01
N LEU A 75 -10.65 22.56 10.16
CA LEU A 75 -11.54 21.41 10.37
C LEU A 75 -12.53 21.72 11.48
N VAL A 76 -13.82 21.68 11.14
CA VAL A 76 -14.91 22.03 12.06
C VAL A 76 -15.62 20.77 12.55
N LEU A 77 -15.87 20.69 13.86
CA LEU A 77 -16.76 19.70 14.47
C LEU A 77 -17.48 20.33 15.67
N GLY A 78 -18.82 20.42 15.61
CA GLY A 78 -19.60 21.14 16.60
C GLY A 78 -19.23 22.63 16.64
N GLU A 79 -18.90 23.13 17.83
CA GLU A 79 -18.47 24.52 18.06
C GLU A 79 -16.95 24.70 17.98
N ASN A 80 -16.20 23.62 17.74
CA ASN A 80 -14.74 23.62 17.71
C ASN A 80 -14.22 23.66 16.28
N VAL A 81 -13.14 24.41 16.07
CA VAL A 81 -12.38 24.39 14.82
C VAL A 81 -10.89 24.27 15.09
N VAL A 82 -10.24 23.34 14.40
CA VAL A 82 -8.77 23.35 14.31
C VAL A 82 -8.40 24.16 13.07
N LEU A 83 -7.81 25.32 13.29
CA LEU A 83 -7.37 26.20 12.21
C LEU A 83 -6.26 25.52 11.41
N SER A 84 -6.29 25.66 10.09
CA SER A 84 -5.21 25.18 9.25
C SER A 84 -3.91 25.93 9.50
N ARG A 85 -2.81 25.20 9.35
CA ARG A 85 -1.45 25.71 9.33
C ARG A 85 -0.80 25.25 8.02
N PHE A 86 -0.61 26.16 7.08
CA PHE A 86 -0.21 25.78 5.73
C PHE A 86 1.28 25.44 5.66
N LEU A 87 1.62 24.38 4.92
CA LEU A 87 3.01 24.01 4.66
C LEU A 87 3.73 25.09 3.85
N HIS A 88 3.07 25.59 2.81
CA HIS A 88 3.63 26.56 1.87
C HIS A 88 3.37 28.00 2.33
N LYS A 89 4.44 28.81 2.36
CA LYS A 89 4.39 30.25 2.72
C LYS A 89 3.44 31.07 1.85
N GLU A 90 3.21 30.61 0.63
CA GLU A 90 2.30 31.22 -0.34
C GLU A 90 0.86 31.29 0.20
N ARG A 91 0.43 30.26 0.95
CA ARG A 91 -0.91 30.14 1.54
C ARG A 91 -1.00 30.53 3.02
N GLN A 92 0.13 30.59 3.75
CA GLN A 92 0.15 31.00 5.18
C GLN A 92 -0.46 32.39 5.44
N LYS A 93 -0.52 33.25 4.42
CA LYS A 93 -1.16 34.57 4.51
C LYS A 93 -2.69 34.50 4.57
N GLU A 94 -3.29 33.35 4.29
CA GLU A 94 -4.74 33.10 4.39
C GLU A 94 -5.18 32.88 5.83
N GLU A 95 -4.31 32.32 6.69
CA GLU A 95 -4.61 31.90 8.07
C GLU A 95 -5.30 33.00 8.90
N PRO A 96 -4.83 34.27 8.91
CA PRO A 96 -5.46 35.32 9.70
C PRO A 96 -6.90 35.64 9.27
N TYR A 97 -7.20 35.53 7.97
CA TYR A 97 -8.53 35.82 7.44
C TYR A 97 -9.52 34.71 7.78
N PHE A 98 -9.09 33.44 7.67
CA PHE A 98 -9.90 32.31 8.10
C PHE A 98 -10.12 32.31 9.62
N LYS A 99 -9.08 32.59 10.40
CA LYS A 99 -9.19 32.73 11.85
C LYS A 99 -10.23 33.79 12.24
N ALA A 100 -10.12 34.99 11.66
CA ALA A 100 -11.06 36.08 11.94
C ALA A 100 -12.51 35.66 11.62
N TRP A 101 -12.74 35.00 10.49
CA TRP A 101 -14.07 34.51 10.13
C TRP A 101 -14.62 33.51 11.15
N PHE A 102 -13.80 32.56 11.61
CA PHE A 102 -14.24 31.57 12.61
C PHE A 102 -14.54 32.21 13.97
N GLU A 103 -13.69 33.12 14.44
CA GLU A 103 -13.91 33.83 15.72
C GLU A 103 -15.17 34.71 15.67
N GLU A 104 -15.39 35.43 14.56
CA GLU A 104 -16.59 36.26 14.35
C GLU A 104 -17.88 35.44 14.27
N ASN A 105 -17.80 34.17 13.86
CA ASN A 105 -18.93 33.24 13.78
C ASN A 105 -19.09 32.36 15.04
N GLY A 106 -18.32 32.64 16.11
CA GLY A 106 -18.51 32.02 17.43
C GLY A 106 -17.87 30.65 17.61
N PHE A 107 -16.94 30.25 16.74
CA PHE A 107 -16.20 29.01 16.91
C PHE A 107 -15.08 29.14 17.95
N THR A 108 -14.83 28.06 18.69
CA THR A 108 -13.62 27.92 19.51
C THR A 108 -12.46 27.50 18.61
N VAL A 109 -11.52 28.41 18.38
CA VAL A 109 -10.38 28.19 17.47
C VAL A 109 -9.19 27.61 18.20
N TYR A 110 -8.75 26.43 17.76
CA TYR A 110 -7.50 25.79 18.18
C TYR A 110 -6.42 25.98 17.11
N GLU A 111 -5.22 26.36 17.53
CA GLU A 111 -4.06 26.57 16.66
C GLU A 111 -2.98 25.54 16.96
N LEU A 112 -2.49 24.85 15.92
CA LEU A 112 -1.35 23.96 15.98
C LEU A 112 -0.04 24.73 16.22
N PRO A 113 1.02 24.06 16.71
CA PRO A 113 2.38 24.61 16.70
C PRO A 113 2.74 25.16 15.31
N LYS A 114 3.48 26.27 15.28
CA LYS A 114 3.74 27.02 14.03
C LYS A 114 4.38 26.21 12.90
N ASP A 115 5.20 25.23 13.26
CA ASP A 115 5.97 24.39 12.32
C ASP A 115 5.33 23.00 12.14
N LEU A 116 4.07 22.81 12.58
CA LEU A 116 3.32 21.56 12.42
C LEU A 116 2.16 21.79 11.45
N PRO A 117 2.35 21.55 10.14
CA PRO A 117 1.34 21.84 9.14
C PRO A 117 0.16 20.87 9.19
N PHE A 118 -1.01 21.41 8.87
CA PHE A 118 -2.30 20.72 8.76
C PHE A 118 -3.23 21.57 7.89
N GLU A 119 -3.81 20.99 6.84
CA GLU A 119 -4.56 21.77 5.83
C GLU A 119 -6.06 21.48 5.83
N GLY A 120 -6.63 21.32 7.03
CA GLY A 120 -8.06 21.42 7.30
C GLY A 120 -8.89 20.27 6.74
N ALA A 121 -10.15 20.56 6.38
CA ALA A 121 -11.07 19.58 5.83
C ALA A 121 -10.72 19.08 4.42
N GLY A 122 -9.70 19.67 3.78
CA GLY A 122 -9.09 19.09 2.58
C GLY A 122 -8.27 17.84 2.88
N ASP A 123 -7.61 17.80 4.05
CA ASP A 123 -6.82 16.65 4.49
C ASP A 123 -7.49 15.81 5.58
N ALA A 124 -8.56 16.28 6.19
CA ALA A 124 -9.28 15.53 7.22
C ALA A 124 -10.79 15.51 6.97
N LEU A 125 -11.33 14.33 6.68
CA LEU A 125 -12.72 14.14 6.27
C LEU A 125 -13.48 13.31 7.29
N LEU A 126 -14.57 13.88 7.80
CA LEU A 126 -15.48 13.17 8.71
C LEU A 126 -16.21 12.05 7.96
N ASP A 127 -16.32 10.90 8.62
CA ASP A 127 -17.36 9.93 8.29
C ASP A 127 -18.72 10.63 8.37
N ARG A 128 -19.59 10.44 7.35
CA ARG A 128 -20.84 11.21 7.27
C ARG A 128 -21.85 10.84 8.36
N GLU A 129 -21.71 9.67 8.97
CA GLU A 129 -22.48 9.29 10.14
C GLU A 129 -21.88 9.84 11.44
N GLY A 130 -20.70 10.47 11.40
CA GLY A 130 -20.02 11.08 12.54
C GLY A 130 -19.29 10.08 13.43
N ARG A 131 -18.89 8.92 12.89
CA ARG A 131 -18.26 7.84 13.68
C ARG A 131 -16.79 8.09 14.02
N TRP A 132 -16.05 8.67 13.08
CA TRP A 132 -14.63 8.95 13.19
C TRP A 132 -14.20 9.98 12.14
N LEU A 133 -12.96 10.44 12.25
CA LEU A 133 -12.29 11.33 11.32
C LEU A 133 -11.24 10.55 10.51
N TRP A 134 -11.28 10.64 9.19
CA TRP A 134 -10.20 10.19 8.32
C TRP A 134 -9.21 11.33 8.13
N ALA A 135 -7.93 11.14 8.46
CA ALA A 135 -6.90 12.17 8.35
C ALA A 135 -5.76 11.72 7.42
N GLY A 136 -5.54 12.49 6.36
CA GLY A 136 -4.51 12.29 5.36
C GLY A 136 -3.17 12.88 5.79
N TYR A 137 -2.09 12.19 5.49
CA TYR A 137 -0.72 12.71 5.64
C TYR A 137 0.17 12.23 4.49
N GLY A 138 1.30 12.90 4.28
CA GLY A 138 2.33 12.50 3.31
C GLY A 138 2.89 13.64 2.47
N PHE A 139 2.04 14.59 2.09
CA PHE A 139 2.45 15.75 1.28
C PHE A 139 2.26 17.10 1.98
N ARG A 140 1.12 17.28 2.68
CA ARG A 140 0.71 18.57 3.24
C ARG A 140 0.61 18.52 4.76
N SER A 141 -0.38 17.81 5.28
CA SER A 141 -0.55 17.63 6.73
C SER A 141 0.48 16.65 7.31
N GLU A 142 1.06 17.00 8.46
CA GLU A 142 1.97 16.12 9.20
C GLU A 142 1.22 15.09 10.03
N LEU A 143 1.76 13.87 10.10
CA LEU A 143 1.20 12.78 10.91
C LEU A 143 1.06 13.17 12.38
N ASP A 144 2.01 13.97 12.89
CA ASP A 144 2.05 14.46 14.26
C ASP A 144 0.92 15.46 14.60
N SER A 145 0.16 15.94 13.61
CA SER A 145 -1.02 16.79 13.84
C SER A 145 -2.25 15.96 14.27
N HIS A 146 -2.33 14.68 13.89
CA HIS A 146 -3.52 13.85 14.09
C HIS A 146 -3.91 13.65 15.57
N PRO A 147 -2.97 13.46 16.52
CA PRO A 147 -3.30 13.40 17.95
C PRO A 147 -3.92 14.70 18.49
N PHE A 148 -3.55 15.86 17.94
CA PHE A 148 -4.17 17.13 18.30
C PHE A 148 -5.61 17.20 17.81
N LEU A 149 -5.88 16.73 16.58
CA LEU A 149 -7.24 16.63 16.05
C LEU A 149 -8.12 15.75 16.94
N ALA A 150 -7.62 14.57 17.30
CA ALA A 150 -8.34 13.63 18.18
C ALA A 150 -8.71 14.30 19.51
N LYS A 151 -7.75 14.97 20.13
CA LYS A 151 -7.91 15.61 21.44
C LYS A 151 -8.83 16.84 21.41
N TRP A 152 -8.66 17.73 20.43
CA TRP A 152 -9.38 19.01 20.40
C TRP A 152 -10.79 18.89 19.85
N LEU A 153 -11.03 17.91 18.96
CA LEU A 153 -12.36 17.66 18.40
C LEU A 153 -13.09 16.49 19.10
N ASP A 154 -12.45 15.84 20.08
CA ASP A 154 -12.96 14.69 20.83
C ASP A 154 -13.49 13.56 19.93
N ILE A 155 -12.67 13.12 18.97
CA ILE A 155 -13.07 12.11 17.96
C ILE A 155 -11.98 11.07 17.73
N GLU A 156 -12.38 9.85 17.34
CA GLU A 156 -11.47 8.84 16.81
C GLU A 156 -10.85 9.32 15.49
N VAL A 157 -9.52 9.27 15.36
CA VAL A 157 -8.80 9.67 14.15
C VAL A 157 -8.10 8.48 13.51
N LEU A 158 -8.39 8.26 12.22
CA LEU A 158 -7.82 7.21 11.39
C LEU A 158 -6.87 7.81 10.35
N SER A 159 -5.57 7.51 10.48
CA SER A 159 -4.53 8.05 9.61
C SER A 159 -4.43 7.29 8.28
N LEU A 160 -4.46 8.01 7.16
CA LEU A 160 -4.28 7.50 5.81
C LEU A 160 -3.09 8.17 5.13
N ARG A 161 -2.14 7.38 4.63
CA ARG A 161 -0.97 7.87 3.90
C ARG A 161 -1.28 8.08 2.43
N LEU A 162 -1.09 9.30 1.96
CA LEU A 162 -1.15 9.66 0.55
C LEU A 162 0.22 9.38 -0.10
N THR A 163 0.20 8.79 -1.30
CA THR A 163 1.43 8.34 -1.99
C THR A 163 1.60 8.86 -3.41
N ASP A 164 0.52 9.38 -4.00
CA ASP A 164 0.51 9.94 -5.35
C ASP A 164 0.42 11.48 -5.23
N ASP A 165 1.43 12.18 -5.73
CA ASP A 165 1.57 13.63 -5.60
C ASP A 165 0.48 14.42 -6.34
N ARG A 166 -0.18 13.79 -7.33
CA ARG A 166 -1.37 14.34 -7.98
C ARG A 166 -2.54 14.42 -7.01
N PHE A 167 -2.60 13.54 -6.01
CA PHE A 167 -3.65 13.50 -5.00
C PHE A 167 -3.11 13.92 -3.62
N TYR A 168 -2.54 15.14 -3.59
CA TYR A 168 -1.79 15.68 -2.46
C TYR A 168 -2.63 16.05 -1.23
N HIS A 169 -3.95 16.19 -1.40
CA HIS A 169 -4.93 16.33 -0.31
C HIS A 169 -5.88 15.13 -0.29
N LEU A 170 -6.31 14.73 0.91
CA LEU A 170 -7.20 13.58 1.08
C LEU A 170 -8.50 13.71 0.27
N ASP A 171 -9.10 14.90 0.23
CA ASP A 171 -10.36 15.19 -0.47
C ASP A 171 -10.28 15.12 -2.00
N THR A 172 -9.08 15.00 -2.57
CA THR A 172 -8.91 14.82 -4.02
C THR A 172 -9.10 13.37 -4.44
N CYS A 173 -8.94 12.42 -3.52
CA CYS A 173 -9.00 10.98 -3.78
C CYS A 173 -9.91 10.21 -2.81
N PHE A 174 -10.53 10.86 -1.82
CA PHE A 174 -11.38 10.24 -0.81
C PHE A 174 -12.59 11.11 -0.48
N CYS A 175 -13.78 10.52 -0.40
CA CYS A 175 -15.03 11.23 -0.14
C CYS A 175 -16.03 10.34 0.60
N PRO A 176 -16.14 10.49 1.93
CA PRO A 176 -17.22 9.89 2.69
C PRO A 176 -18.58 10.46 2.23
N LEU A 177 -19.53 9.59 1.97
CA LEU A 177 -20.88 9.92 1.53
C LEU A 177 -21.91 9.50 2.59
N ALA A 178 -23.12 10.04 2.49
CA ALA A 178 -24.24 9.66 3.34
C ALA A 178 -24.50 8.14 3.32
N ASN A 179 -25.16 7.63 4.37
CA ASN A 179 -25.49 6.20 4.53
C ASN A 179 -24.27 5.26 4.52
N GLY A 180 -23.12 5.76 4.98
CA GLY A 180 -21.88 4.99 5.14
C GLY A 180 -21.18 4.59 3.83
N TYR A 181 -21.57 5.18 2.69
CA TYR A 181 -20.87 4.96 1.42
C TYR A 181 -19.54 5.70 1.38
N LEU A 182 -18.58 5.16 0.64
CA LEU A 182 -17.28 5.78 0.42
C LEU A 182 -16.96 5.81 -1.07
N LEU A 183 -16.75 7.00 -1.62
CA LEU A 183 -16.19 7.21 -2.96
C LEU A 183 -14.68 7.47 -2.81
N TYR A 184 -13.83 6.62 -3.36
CA TYR A 184 -12.38 6.78 -3.22
C TYR A 184 -11.60 6.18 -4.37
N TYR A 185 -10.35 6.65 -4.56
CA TYR A 185 -9.40 6.12 -5.53
C TYR A 185 -8.32 5.29 -4.80
N PRO A 186 -8.34 3.94 -4.89
CA PRO A 186 -7.40 3.08 -4.17
C PRO A 186 -5.92 3.25 -4.55
N GLY A 187 -5.63 3.88 -5.70
CA GLY A 187 -4.26 4.11 -6.18
C GLY A 187 -3.54 5.27 -5.49
N ALA A 188 -4.26 6.15 -4.78
CA ALA A 188 -3.66 7.28 -4.06
C ALA A 188 -3.06 6.91 -2.69
N PHE A 189 -3.28 5.68 -2.23
CA PHE A 189 -2.96 5.22 -0.87
C PHE A 189 -1.96 4.06 -0.87
N ASP A 190 -1.15 3.97 0.18
CA ASP A 190 -0.32 2.78 0.41
C ASP A 190 -1.16 1.55 0.82
N SER A 191 -0.50 0.39 0.91
CA SER A 191 -1.13 -0.88 1.25
C SER A 191 -1.77 -0.89 2.65
N TYR A 192 -1.10 -0.30 3.65
CA TYR A 192 -1.62 -0.15 5.01
C TYR A 192 -2.92 0.65 5.02
N SER A 193 -2.93 1.82 4.39
CA SER A 193 -4.07 2.72 4.35
C SER A 193 -5.24 2.11 3.58
N ASN A 194 -4.97 1.42 2.47
CA ASN A 194 -5.98 0.63 1.78
C ASN A 194 -6.59 -0.41 2.72
N ARG A 195 -5.78 -1.25 3.38
CA ARG A 195 -6.28 -2.28 4.31
C ARG A 195 -7.17 -1.67 5.41
N LEU A 196 -6.77 -0.53 5.98
CA LEU A 196 -7.57 0.17 6.99
C LEU A 196 -8.94 0.58 6.46
N ILE A 197 -9.00 1.10 5.23
CA ILE A 197 -10.26 1.43 4.53
C ILE A 197 -11.12 0.16 4.35
N GLU A 198 -10.53 -0.94 3.87
CA GLU A 198 -11.28 -2.20 3.62
C GLU A 198 -11.81 -2.84 4.91
N MET A 199 -11.11 -2.66 6.03
CA MET A 199 -11.53 -3.13 7.35
C MET A 199 -12.69 -2.31 7.94
N ARG A 200 -12.69 -0.99 7.68
CA ARG A 200 -13.66 -0.04 8.26
C ARG A 200 -14.91 0.13 7.39
N VAL A 201 -14.81 -0.08 6.07
CA VAL A 201 -15.91 0.11 5.12
C VAL A 201 -16.21 -1.18 4.35
N ALA A 202 -17.43 -1.70 4.55
CA ALA A 202 -17.89 -2.93 3.91
C ALA A 202 -17.81 -2.86 2.36
N PRO A 203 -17.51 -3.97 1.66
CA PRO A 203 -17.34 -3.99 0.20
C PRO A 203 -18.49 -3.35 -0.59
N GLU A 204 -19.74 -3.58 -0.18
CA GLU A 204 -20.95 -3.06 -0.81
C GLU A 204 -21.14 -1.54 -0.66
N LYS A 205 -20.43 -0.94 0.29
CA LYS A 205 -20.39 0.50 0.55
C LYS A 205 -19.20 1.20 -0.11
N ARG A 206 -18.23 0.45 -0.63
CA ARG A 206 -17.04 0.97 -1.30
C ARG A 206 -17.31 1.21 -2.79
N ILE A 207 -17.24 2.48 -3.20
CA ILE A 207 -17.25 2.92 -4.59
C ILE A 207 -15.83 3.29 -4.98
N ALA A 208 -14.99 2.27 -5.19
CA ALA A 208 -13.65 2.45 -5.76
C ALA A 208 -13.77 2.97 -7.20
N ILE A 209 -13.12 4.07 -7.53
CA ILE A 209 -13.13 4.67 -8.88
C ILE A 209 -11.88 4.32 -9.69
N GLU A 210 -12.01 4.44 -11.00
CA GLU A 210 -10.91 4.31 -11.95
C GLU A 210 -10.09 5.61 -12.02
N GLU A 211 -8.84 5.51 -12.48
CA GLU A 211 -7.94 6.67 -12.62
C GLU A 211 -8.55 7.76 -13.52
N THR A 212 -9.29 7.38 -14.56
CA THR A 212 -9.94 8.31 -15.50
C THR A 212 -10.96 9.24 -14.82
N ASP A 213 -11.68 8.75 -13.81
CA ASP A 213 -12.57 9.57 -12.98
C ASP A 213 -11.76 10.33 -11.91
N ALA A 214 -10.74 9.69 -11.33
CA ALA A 214 -9.92 10.27 -10.27
C ALA A 214 -9.21 11.57 -10.74
N VAL A 215 -8.56 11.55 -11.89
CA VAL A 215 -7.86 12.72 -12.48
C VAL A 215 -8.82 13.82 -12.93
N ASN A 216 -10.12 13.54 -13.03
CA ASN A 216 -11.17 14.55 -13.24
C ASN A 216 -11.75 15.10 -11.93
N PHE A 217 -11.13 14.76 -10.79
CA PHE A 217 -11.53 15.15 -9.44
C PHE A 217 -12.92 14.62 -9.04
N ALA A 218 -13.27 13.40 -9.45
CA ALA A 218 -14.55 12.79 -9.08
C ALA A 218 -14.72 12.57 -7.56
N CYS A 219 -13.62 12.32 -6.82
CA CYS A 219 -13.66 12.25 -5.36
C CYS A 219 -13.78 13.63 -4.70
N ASN A 220 -13.41 14.71 -5.39
CA ASN A 220 -13.51 16.06 -4.85
C ASN A 220 -14.95 16.60 -4.99
N ALA A 221 -15.87 15.89 -4.35
CA ALA A 221 -17.31 16.07 -4.47
C ALA A 221 -17.94 16.59 -3.17
N VAL A 222 -18.98 17.40 -3.31
CA VAL A 222 -19.79 17.89 -2.20
C VAL A 222 -21.00 17.00 -2.06
N ASN A 223 -21.15 16.35 -0.89
CA ASN A 223 -22.32 15.55 -0.58
C ASN A 223 -23.31 16.31 0.32
N VAL A 224 -24.53 16.46 -0.16
CA VAL A 224 -25.67 17.00 0.58
C VAL A 224 -26.77 15.95 0.53
N GLU A 225 -26.88 15.17 1.60
CA GLU A 225 -27.82 14.03 1.68
C GLU A 225 -27.65 13.06 0.51
N SER A 226 -28.65 12.94 -0.37
CA SER A 226 -28.60 12.09 -1.57
C SER A 226 -27.98 12.76 -2.79
N ILE A 227 -27.59 14.04 -2.70
CA ILE A 227 -27.02 14.79 -3.83
C ILE A 227 -25.50 14.79 -3.73
N VAL A 228 -24.84 14.53 -4.86
CA VAL A 228 -23.38 14.58 -4.99
C VAL A 228 -23.04 15.53 -6.13
N VAL A 229 -22.45 16.68 -5.78
CA VAL A 229 -22.04 17.72 -6.72
C VAL A 229 -20.55 17.59 -7.01
N MET A 230 -20.16 17.51 -8.28
CA MET A 230 -18.77 17.31 -8.69
C MET A 230 -18.47 17.97 -10.04
N ASN A 231 -17.18 17.96 -10.44
CA ASN A 231 -16.75 18.52 -11.73
C ASN A 231 -17.27 17.71 -12.93
N LYS A 232 -16.93 16.41 -12.96
CA LYS A 232 -17.28 15.51 -14.06
C LYS A 232 -17.19 14.06 -13.58
N ALA A 233 -18.10 13.21 -14.06
CA ALA A 233 -18.11 11.77 -13.83
C ALA A 233 -18.35 10.99 -15.13
N SER A 234 -17.71 9.84 -15.24
CA SER A 234 -17.99 8.85 -16.28
C SER A 234 -19.41 8.31 -16.18
N ASP A 235 -19.96 7.81 -17.28
CA ASP A 235 -21.27 7.17 -17.29
C ASP A 235 -21.32 5.94 -16.39
N ALA A 236 -20.20 5.22 -16.26
CA ALA A 236 -20.07 4.09 -15.36
C ALA A 236 -20.20 4.53 -13.89
N LEU A 237 -19.50 5.61 -13.51
CA LEU A 237 -19.57 6.17 -12.16
C LEU A 237 -20.97 6.71 -11.83
N LYS A 238 -21.58 7.46 -12.75
CA LYS A 238 -22.96 7.95 -12.61
C LYS A 238 -23.96 6.82 -12.38
N LYS A 239 -23.86 5.74 -13.16
CA LYS A 239 -24.71 4.54 -12.98
C LYS A 239 -24.52 3.90 -11.61
N ARG A 240 -23.29 3.79 -11.13
CA ARG A 240 -22.98 3.21 -9.81
C ARG A 240 -23.54 4.05 -8.66
N LEU A 241 -23.34 5.37 -8.70
CA LEU A 241 -23.88 6.29 -7.70
C LEU A 241 -25.42 6.30 -7.70
N LYS A 242 -26.03 6.38 -8.88
CA LYS A 242 -27.50 6.33 -9.03
C LYS A 242 -28.10 5.02 -8.52
N LYS A 243 -27.43 3.89 -8.77
CA LYS A 243 -27.89 2.56 -8.31
C LYS A 243 -28.02 2.48 -6.78
N VAL A 244 -27.18 3.22 -6.05
CA VAL A 244 -27.19 3.24 -4.58
C VAL A 244 -27.93 4.46 -4.00
N GLY A 245 -28.65 5.21 -4.84
CA GLY A 245 -29.57 6.26 -4.41
C GLY A 245 -29.01 7.68 -4.45
N PHE A 246 -27.83 7.92 -5.03
CA PHE A 246 -27.29 9.27 -5.19
C PHE A 246 -27.70 9.90 -6.52
N GLU A 247 -28.09 11.16 -6.48
CA GLU A 247 -28.23 12.03 -7.64
C GLU A 247 -26.91 12.77 -7.88
N VAL A 248 -26.39 12.66 -9.12
CA VAL A 248 -25.13 13.29 -9.50
C VAL A 248 -25.43 14.59 -10.25
N ILE A 249 -24.93 15.70 -9.72
CA ILE A 249 -24.98 17.01 -10.38
C ILE A 249 -23.56 17.38 -10.83
N GLU A 250 -23.37 17.52 -12.14
CA GLU A 250 -22.11 17.97 -12.71
C GLU A 250 -22.12 19.49 -12.91
N THR A 251 -21.09 20.15 -12.41
CA THR A 251 -20.83 21.57 -12.71
C THR A 251 -19.37 21.72 -13.14
N PRO A 252 -19.08 22.24 -14.35
CA PRO A 252 -17.71 22.39 -14.81
C PRO A 252 -16.90 23.29 -13.88
N LEU A 253 -15.75 22.80 -13.40
CA LEU A 253 -14.83 23.52 -12.50
C LEU A 253 -13.40 23.53 -13.04
N THR A 254 -13.26 23.43 -14.37
CA THR A 254 -11.97 23.24 -15.05
C THR A 254 -10.94 24.34 -14.78
N GLU A 255 -11.36 25.57 -14.48
CA GLU A 255 -10.42 26.65 -14.13
C GLU A 255 -9.77 26.37 -12.77
N PHE A 256 -10.53 25.90 -11.79
CA PHE A 256 -10.03 25.54 -10.46
C PHE A 256 -9.16 24.27 -10.49
N LEU A 257 -9.42 23.35 -11.42
CA LEU A 257 -8.56 22.18 -11.65
C LEU A 257 -7.12 22.59 -12.01
N LYS A 258 -6.91 23.76 -12.64
CA LYS A 258 -5.56 24.28 -12.93
C LYS A 258 -4.76 24.63 -11.68
N ALA A 259 -5.45 24.91 -10.57
CA ALA A 259 -4.84 25.10 -9.25
C ALA A 259 -4.84 23.81 -8.42
N GLY A 260 -5.37 22.71 -8.95
CA GLY A 260 -5.44 21.42 -8.28
C GLY A 260 -6.59 21.28 -7.29
N GLY A 261 -7.72 21.96 -7.50
CA GLY A 261 -8.93 21.83 -6.67
C GLY A 261 -10.23 21.78 -7.48
N ALA A 262 -11.31 21.26 -6.89
CA ALA A 262 -12.62 21.21 -7.52
C ALA A 262 -13.75 21.54 -6.52
N ALA A 263 -14.89 20.81 -6.58
CA ALA A 263 -16.11 21.21 -5.88
C ALA A 263 -15.93 21.19 -4.36
N LYS A 264 -15.36 20.10 -3.81
CA LYS A 264 -15.14 19.98 -2.37
C LYS A 264 -14.13 21.00 -1.87
N CYS A 265 -13.01 21.22 -2.57
CA CYS A 265 -12.00 22.20 -2.15
C CYS A 265 -12.57 23.61 -2.00
N LEU A 266 -13.53 23.99 -2.84
CA LEU A 266 -14.19 25.30 -2.82
C LEU A 266 -15.21 25.48 -1.69
N THR A 267 -15.42 24.45 -0.85
CA THR A 267 -16.44 24.44 0.20
C THR A 267 -15.93 23.88 1.52
N LEU A 268 -16.33 24.49 2.62
CA LEU A 268 -16.17 23.92 3.96
C LEU A 268 -17.53 23.78 4.64
N ARG A 269 -17.90 22.56 5.06
CA ARG A 269 -19.12 22.38 5.86
C ARG A 269 -18.82 22.80 7.31
N VAL A 270 -19.61 23.75 7.83
CA VAL A 270 -19.34 24.39 9.13
C VAL A 270 -20.32 23.98 10.23
N ASN A 271 -21.32 23.16 9.91
CA ASN A 271 -22.25 22.60 10.90
C ASN A 271 -22.24 21.06 10.86
N GLU A 272 -21.09 20.50 11.20
CA GLU A 272 -20.91 19.07 11.32
C GLU A 272 -21.48 18.57 12.66
N PRO A 273 -22.35 17.55 12.66
CA PRO A 273 -23.00 17.07 13.87
C PRO A 273 -22.01 16.33 14.77
N VAL A 274 -22.14 16.54 16.09
CA VAL A 274 -21.36 15.82 17.11
C VAL A 274 -22.17 14.63 17.62
N ARG A 275 -21.50 13.50 17.83
CA ARG A 275 -22.08 12.35 18.53
C ARG A 275 -21.50 12.28 19.94
N GLU A 276 -22.36 12.30 20.95
CA GLU A 276 -21.94 12.27 22.37
C GLU A 276 -21.33 10.94 22.80
N GLU A 277 -21.57 9.85 22.07
CA GLU A 277 -21.10 8.49 22.41
C GLU A 277 -19.66 8.21 21.98
N LEU A 278 -19.03 9.12 21.25
CA LEU A 278 -17.71 8.94 20.65
C LEU A 278 -16.74 9.97 21.23
N HIS A 279 -15.52 9.51 21.51
CA HIS A 279 -14.50 10.31 22.18
C HIS A 279 -13.16 10.22 21.45
N ALA A 280 -12.24 11.08 21.84
CA ALA A 280 -10.87 11.13 21.37
C ALA A 280 -10.22 9.74 21.40
N ASN A 281 -9.80 9.25 20.23
CA ASN A 281 -8.95 8.09 20.12
C ASN A 281 -7.92 8.31 18.99
N THR A 282 -6.68 7.92 19.23
CA THR A 282 -5.62 7.99 18.23
C THR A 282 -4.84 6.69 18.22
N TYR A 283 -4.55 6.22 17.01
CA TYR A 283 -3.67 5.08 16.78
C TYR A 283 -2.22 5.49 16.52
N VAL A 284 -1.97 6.80 16.41
CA VAL A 284 -0.61 7.32 16.20
C VAL A 284 0.22 7.09 17.45
N GLU A 285 1.33 6.37 17.28
CA GLU A 285 2.31 6.11 18.33
C GLU A 285 3.55 6.98 18.11
N SER A 286 4.24 7.31 19.20
CA SER A 286 5.52 8.00 19.15
C SER A 286 6.54 7.38 20.10
N GLN A 287 7.78 7.25 19.65
CA GLN A 287 8.89 6.72 20.44
C GLN A 287 10.16 7.52 20.15
N VAL A 288 10.97 7.80 21.18
CA VAL A 288 12.27 8.45 21.00
C VAL A 288 13.36 7.39 20.90
N VAL A 289 14.14 7.46 19.83
CA VAL A 289 15.32 6.62 19.61
C VAL A 289 16.58 7.46 19.65
N ARG A 290 17.67 6.86 20.13
CA ARG A 290 19.00 7.45 20.15
C ARG A 290 19.90 6.77 19.12
N MET A 291 20.62 7.57 18.36
CA MET A 291 21.62 7.11 17.39
C MET A 291 22.99 7.71 17.70
N GLU A 292 24.04 6.90 17.58
CA GLU A 292 25.43 7.32 17.81
C GLU A 292 26.34 6.78 16.70
N GLY A 293 27.33 7.58 16.31
CA GLY A 293 28.33 7.23 15.30
C GLY A 293 28.80 8.43 14.48
N HIS A 294 29.42 8.19 13.33
CA HIS A 294 29.74 9.22 12.34
C HIS A 294 28.48 9.61 11.53
N LEU A 295 27.50 10.21 12.20
CA LEU A 295 26.15 10.44 11.69
C LEU A 295 26.12 11.23 10.36
N LEU A 296 26.90 12.30 10.26
CA LEU A 296 26.96 13.17 9.07
C LEU A 296 27.82 12.57 7.97
N ASP A 297 29.06 12.14 8.28
CA ASP A 297 30.03 11.72 7.28
C ASP A 297 29.61 10.45 6.53
N SER A 298 29.02 9.50 7.27
CA SER A 298 28.53 8.24 6.72
C SER A 298 27.10 8.33 6.15
N GLY A 299 26.41 9.46 6.38
CA GLY A 299 24.98 9.60 6.05
C GLY A 299 24.08 8.66 6.83
N LEU A 300 24.50 8.16 7.99
CA LEU A 300 23.71 7.24 8.82
C LEU A 300 22.40 7.89 9.29
N ILE A 301 22.44 9.16 9.69
CA ILE A 301 21.23 9.87 10.11
C ILE A 301 20.25 10.03 8.95
N ASN A 302 20.72 10.43 7.77
CA ASN A 302 19.88 10.58 6.58
C ASN A 302 19.19 9.25 6.22
N ARG A 303 19.95 8.15 6.18
CA ARG A 303 19.38 6.81 5.95
C ARG A 303 18.30 6.44 6.95
N ALA A 304 18.46 6.79 8.23
CA ALA A 304 17.48 6.52 9.27
C ALA A 304 16.22 7.38 9.13
N LEU A 305 16.38 8.68 8.81
CA LEU A 305 15.25 9.59 8.58
C LEU A 305 14.46 9.20 7.33
N ASP A 306 15.14 8.90 6.23
CA ASP A 306 14.53 8.35 5.02
C ASP A 306 13.80 7.04 5.35
N LEU A 307 14.38 6.20 6.22
CA LEU A 307 13.75 4.96 6.69
C LEU A 307 12.41 5.22 7.34
N ILE A 308 12.32 6.17 8.24
CA ILE A 308 11.09 6.50 8.95
C ILE A 308 10.01 6.96 7.96
N ILE A 309 10.32 7.93 7.08
CA ILE A 309 9.36 8.48 6.11
C ILE A 309 8.86 7.40 5.16
N ASP A 310 9.76 6.61 4.58
CA ASP A 310 9.39 5.66 3.54
C ASP A 310 8.55 4.49 4.09
N ASN A 311 8.73 4.13 5.36
CA ASN A 311 7.86 3.20 6.09
C ASN A 311 6.51 3.81 6.50
N GLY A 312 6.23 5.07 6.15
CA GLY A 312 4.95 5.73 6.47
C GLY A 312 4.91 6.33 7.87
N GLY A 313 6.06 6.45 8.55
CA GLY A 313 6.17 7.25 9.76
C GLY A 313 6.48 8.72 9.46
N SER A 314 6.61 9.50 10.53
CA SER A 314 7.17 10.85 10.53
C SER A 314 8.22 10.96 11.64
N PHE A 315 9.04 11.99 11.63
CA PHE A 315 10.08 12.18 12.62
C PHE A 315 10.24 13.63 13.06
N LYS A 316 10.82 13.80 14.24
CA LYS A 316 11.34 15.07 14.72
C LYS A 316 12.69 14.84 15.39
N VAL A 317 13.74 15.48 14.87
CA VAL A 317 15.06 15.49 15.53
C VAL A 317 14.96 16.40 16.75
N MET A 318 15.11 15.84 17.94
CA MET A 318 14.96 16.55 19.22
C MET A 318 16.23 17.28 19.60
N ASN A 319 17.38 16.64 19.40
CA ASN A 319 18.70 17.23 19.58
C ASN A 319 19.73 16.54 18.68
N PHE A 320 20.82 17.25 18.42
CA PHE A 320 21.98 16.75 17.69
C PHE A 320 23.26 17.25 18.36
N LEU A 321 24.01 16.33 18.96
CA LEU A 321 25.30 16.59 19.61
C LEU A 321 26.43 16.25 18.62
N LEU A 322 27.06 17.29 18.09
CA LEU A 322 28.17 17.15 17.15
C LEU A 322 29.45 16.74 17.88
N GLY A 323 30.18 15.76 17.32
CA GLY A 323 31.48 15.36 17.83
C GLY A 323 32.51 16.51 17.79
N GLU A 324 33.37 16.58 18.81
CA GLU A 324 34.37 17.66 18.93
C GLU A 324 35.38 17.72 17.77
N GLN A 325 35.73 16.56 17.23
CA GLN A 325 36.67 16.39 16.13
C GLN A 325 36.04 15.51 15.05
N ARG A 326 36.63 15.49 13.85
CA ARG A 326 36.15 14.64 12.74
C ARG A 326 36.02 13.15 13.10
N GLN A 327 36.91 12.65 13.97
CA GLN A 327 36.91 11.24 14.41
C GLN A 327 36.08 11.03 15.69
N SER A 328 35.47 12.08 16.25
CA SER A 328 34.55 11.97 17.37
C SER A 328 33.18 11.52 16.87
N THR A 329 32.51 10.66 17.65
CA THR A 329 31.14 10.25 17.39
C THR A 329 30.18 11.41 17.65
N SER A 330 29.18 11.56 16.79
CA SER A 330 28.02 12.42 17.05
C SER A 330 26.87 11.58 17.62
N ALA A 331 25.96 12.24 18.35
CA ALA A 331 24.76 11.62 18.89
C ALA A 331 23.52 12.41 18.49
N ALA A 332 22.42 11.73 18.21
CA ALA A 332 21.14 12.36 17.90
C ALA A 332 20.00 11.61 18.59
N GLU A 333 19.05 12.36 19.13
CA GLU A 333 17.77 11.82 19.62
C GLU A 333 16.67 12.21 18.65
N VAL A 334 15.95 11.21 18.15
CA VAL A 334 14.92 11.37 17.13
C VAL A 334 13.62 10.82 17.68
N LYS A 335 12.60 11.68 17.78
CA LYS A 335 11.22 11.24 18.01
C LYS A 335 10.70 10.68 16.69
N VAL A 336 10.34 9.40 16.69
CA VAL A 336 9.72 8.67 15.59
C VAL A 336 8.22 8.60 15.86
N SER A 337 7.40 8.84 14.86
CA SER A 337 5.95 8.70 14.92
C SER A 337 5.46 7.76 13.83
N ALA A 338 4.45 6.94 14.12
CA ALA A 338 3.86 5.99 13.17
C ALA A 338 2.33 5.98 13.27
N PRO A 339 1.59 5.73 12.18
CA PRO A 339 0.12 5.76 12.16
C PRO A 339 -0.56 4.64 12.95
N SER A 340 0.21 3.59 13.30
CA SER A 340 -0.22 2.46 14.13
C SER A 340 0.99 1.69 14.66
N HIS A 341 0.71 0.78 15.60
CA HIS A 341 1.69 -0.14 16.16
C HIS A 341 2.38 -1.01 15.10
N GLU A 342 1.63 -1.60 14.15
CA GLU A 342 2.19 -2.44 13.07
C GLU A 342 3.23 -1.67 12.24
N VAL A 343 3.00 -0.38 12.00
CA VAL A 343 3.96 0.48 11.29
C VAL A 343 5.13 0.89 12.19
N MET A 344 4.89 1.18 13.47
CA MET A 344 5.94 1.48 14.45
C MET A 344 6.94 0.33 14.59
N GLU A 345 6.44 -0.89 14.79
CA GLU A 345 7.25 -2.11 14.86
C GLU A 345 8.11 -2.27 13.61
N SER A 346 7.53 -2.06 12.43
CA SER A 346 8.31 -2.08 11.18
C SER A 346 9.44 -1.05 11.23
N ILE A 347 9.16 0.22 11.51
CA ILE A 347 10.16 1.29 11.54
C ILE A 347 11.28 0.98 12.55
N VAL A 348 10.91 0.68 13.79
CA VAL A 348 11.86 0.44 14.89
C VAL A 348 12.74 -0.76 14.60
N SER A 349 12.20 -1.85 14.04
CA SER A 349 13.00 -3.03 13.66
C SER A 349 14.17 -2.67 12.74
N HIS A 350 13.98 -1.78 11.77
CA HIS A 350 15.08 -1.37 10.89
C HIS A 350 15.99 -0.31 11.52
N LEU A 351 15.45 0.57 12.37
CA LEU A 351 16.28 1.50 13.11
C LEU A 351 17.24 0.72 14.02
N ILE A 352 16.79 -0.36 14.65
CA ILE A 352 17.61 -1.31 15.41
C ILE A 352 18.70 -1.93 14.54
N ASP A 353 18.41 -2.24 13.27
CA ASP A 353 19.43 -2.66 12.31
C ASP A 353 20.46 -1.57 12.05
N LEU A 354 20.05 -0.32 11.88
CA LEU A 354 20.98 0.81 11.81
C LEU A 354 21.70 1.08 13.15
N GLY A 355 21.32 0.34 14.21
CA GLY A 355 21.81 0.36 15.58
C GLY A 355 21.30 1.54 16.40
N ALA A 356 20.12 2.06 16.05
CA ALA A 356 19.37 2.90 16.96
C ALA A 356 19.08 2.12 18.26
N MET A 357 19.07 2.83 19.37
CA MET A 357 18.85 2.30 20.70
C MET A 357 17.70 3.06 21.35
N ASN A 358 16.98 2.39 22.26
CA ASN A 358 16.09 3.11 23.16
C ASN A 358 16.90 3.97 24.13
N LEU A 359 16.28 5.03 24.65
CA LEU A 359 16.86 5.76 25.77
C LEU A 359 16.96 4.82 27.00
N PRO A 360 18.00 4.94 27.85
CA PRO A 360 18.21 4.05 29.00
C PRO A 360 17.02 4.00 29.98
N GLU A 361 16.24 5.07 30.04
CA GLU A 361 15.03 5.20 30.86
C GLU A 361 13.79 4.52 30.26
N ASN A 362 13.80 4.27 28.94
CA ASN A 362 12.74 3.60 28.18
C ASN A 362 13.17 2.20 27.72
N GLU A 363 14.18 1.65 28.39
CA GLU A 363 14.71 0.33 28.10
C GLU A 363 13.77 -0.69 28.76
N GLU A 364 13.15 -1.56 27.96
CA GLU A 364 12.20 -2.59 28.41
C GLU A 364 12.71 -4.00 28.08
N ASP A 365 12.19 -5.01 28.78
CA ASP A 365 12.48 -6.41 28.46
C ASP A 365 11.73 -6.85 27.20
N ALA A 366 12.31 -7.80 26.46
CA ALA A 366 11.67 -8.36 25.29
C ALA A 366 10.38 -9.11 25.65
N LYS A 367 9.30 -8.86 24.90
CA LYS A 367 8.05 -9.58 25.05
C LYS A 367 8.22 -11.02 24.58
N LEU A 368 7.73 -11.96 25.37
CA LEU A 368 7.85 -13.39 25.10
C LEU A 368 6.48 -14.05 24.99
N GLN A 369 6.27 -14.82 23.93
CA GLN A 369 5.06 -15.64 23.73
C GLN A 369 5.46 -17.12 23.59
N PRO A 370 4.69 -18.06 24.18
CA PRO A 370 5.00 -19.48 24.06
C PRO A 370 4.65 -20.02 22.67
N VAL A 371 5.47 -20.93 22.17
CA VAL A 371 5.14 -21.77 21.01
C VAL A 371 4.10 -22.80 21.43
N ILE A 372 2.94 -22.77 20.76
CA ILE A 372 1.80 -23.69 21.02
C ILE A 372 1.68 -24.82 19.99
N GLN A 373 2.41 -24.73 18.88
CA GLN A 373 2.43 -25.72 17.81
C GLN A 373 3.86 -25.87 17.28
N ASN A 374 4.35 -27.12 17.18
CA ASN A 374 5.68 -27.39 16.64
C ASN A 374 5.83 -26.80 15.25
N GLY A 375 6.96 -26.14 15.01
CA GLY A 375 7.30 -25.55 13.73
C GLY A 375 6.51 -24.29 13.37
N VAL A 376 5.85 -23.64 14.34
CA VAL A 376 5.03 -22.44 14.17
C VAL A 376 5.37 -21.42 15.25
N ALA A 377 5.76 -20.22 14.85
CA ALA A 377 6.02 -19.12 15.77
C ALA A 377 4.70 -18.46 16.24
N PRO A 378 4.68 -17.85 17.44
CA PRO A 378 3.55 -17.02 17.88
C PRO A 378 3.29 -15.87 16.90
N ASP A 379 2.10 -15.26 17.02
CA ASP A 379 1.81 -14.04 16.29
C ASP A 379 2.79 -12.94 16.64
N ASP A 380 3.17 -12.17 15.62
CA ASP A 380 4.13 -11.08 15.72
C ASP A 380 5.52 -11.45 16.26
N PHE A 381 6.02 -12.64 15.94
CA PHE A 381 7.41 -12.96 16.23
C PHE A 381 8.40 -11.98 15.54
N TYR A 382 9.46 -11.65 16.26
CA TYR A 382 10.56 -10.87 15.70
C TYR A 382 11.33 -11.71 14.67
N VAL A 383 11.57 -11.13 13.49
CA VAL A 383 12.33 -11.77 12.41
C VAL A 383 13.79 -11.39 12.53
N SER A 384 14.64 -12.38 12.78
CA SER A 384 16.07 -12.17 12.94
C SER A 384 16.76 -11.76 11.63
N THR A 385 17.87 -11.03 11.78
CA THR A 385 18.70 -10.57 10.66
C THR A 385 20.05 -11.28 10.62
N ILE A 386 20.90 -10.92 9.67
CA ILE A 386 22.28 -11.46 9.60
C ILE A 386 23.19 -10.93 10.72
N TYR A 387 22.75 -9.89 11.45
CA TYR A 387 23.63 -9.13 12.33
C TYR A 387 23.65 -9.71 13.75
N PRO A 388 24.80 -9.63 14.47
CA PRO A 388 24.86 -10.01 15.87
C PRO A 388 23.82 -9.25 16.68
N THR A 389 22.95 -9.98 17.36
CA THR A 389 21.80 -9.43 18.08
C THR A 389 21.91 -9.75 19.57
N GLU A 390 21.48 -8.82 20.40
CA GLU A 390 21.24 -9.05 21.83
C GLU A 390 19.77 -8.79 22.14
N VAL A 391 19.23 -9.56 23.09
CA VAL A 391 17.87 -9.43 23.60
C VAL A 391 17.89 -9.25 25.11
N ARG A 392 17.04 -8.37 25.62
CA ARG A 392 16.98 -8.05 27.04
C ARG A 392 15.94 -8.92 27.75
N ILE A 393 16.37 -9.70 28.75
CA ILE A 393 15.52 -10.63 29.50
C ILE A 393 15.79 -10.42 31.00
N ASN A 394 14.75 -10.10 31.78
CA ASN A 394 14.83 -9.82 33.21
C ASN A 394 15.88 -8.73 33.53
N GLY A 395 15.96 -7.69 32.71
CA GLY A 395 16.91 -6.60 32.84
C GLY A 395 18.30 -6.84 32.25
N GLU A 396 18.64 -8.07 31.86
CA GLU A 396 19.98 -8.43 31.35
C GLU A 396 20.00 -8.59 29.82
N TRP A 397 21.02 -8.03 29.16
CA TRP A 397 21.24 -8.21 27.72
C TRP A 397 21.94 -9.54 27.44
N VAL A 398 21.25 -10.43 26.74
CA VAL A 398 21.71 -11.78 26.40
C VAL A 398 22.03 -11.85 24.91
N LYS A 399 23.23 -12.34 24.57
CA LYS A 399 23.66 -12.52 23.18
C LYS A 399 22.93 -13.68 22.51
N VAL A 400 22.36 -13.40 21.33
CA VAL A 400 21.71 -14.42 20.50
C VAL A 400 22.76 -15.34 19.87
N GLN A 401 22.60 -16.64 20.08
CA GLN A 401 23.43 -17.68 19.49
C GLN A 401 22.86 -18.15 18.14
N ASN A 402 23.71 -18.74 17.30
CA ASN A 402 23.35 -19.30 15.98
C ASN A 402 22.68 -18.30 15.03
N GLN A 403 23.11 -17.04 15.08
CA GLN A 403 22.53 -15.95 14.31
C GLN A 403 22.44 -16.27 12.82
N ARG A 404 21.26 -16.06 12.25
CA ARG A 404 20.98 -16.09 10.81
C ARG A 404 19.78 -15.19 10.50
N MET A 405 19.61 -14.84 9.23
CA MET A 405 18.37 -14.20 8.79
C MET A 405 17.21 -15.19 8.72
N ASP A 406 16.00 -14.62 8.74
CA ASP A 406 14.72 -15.30 8.52
C ASP A 406 14.42 -16.38 9.57
N GLY A 407 14.86 -16.14 10.81
CA GLY A 407 14.57 -16.95 11.97
C GLY A 407 13.73 -16.21 13.01
N ALA A 408 13.29 -16.95 14.03
CA ALA A 408 12.75 -16.44 15.28
C ALA A 408 13.83 -16.53 16.38
N ILE A 409 13.70 -15.73 17.44
CA ILE A 409 14.58 -15.81 18.61
C ILE A 409 13.85 -16.56 19.72
N ALA A 410 14.32 -17.78 20.02
CA ALA A 410 13.81 -18.63 21.10
C ALA A 410 14.64 -18.41 22.38
N ILE A 411 13.94 -18.27 23.50
CA ILE A 411 14.49 -18.09 24.84
C ILE A 411 14.20 -19.35 25.66
N THR A 412 15.27 -19.92 26.22
CA THR A 412 15.19 -21.10 27.10
C THR A 412 15.89 -20.81 28.42
N GLN A 413 15.29 -21.27 29.51
CA GLN A 413 15.91 -21.20 30.83
C GLN A 413 16.70 -22.49 31.06
N THR A 414 18.02 -22.39 31.20
CA THR A 414 18.88 -23.54 31.49
C THR A 414 19.44 -23.44 32.91
N SER A 415 20.00 -24.52 33.42
CA SER A 415 20.71 -24.52 34.71
C SER A 415 21.96 -23.61 34.73
N GLN A 416 22.45 -23.19 33.56
CA GLN A 416 23.60 -22.30 33.40
C GLN A 416 23.20 -20.84 33.12
N GLY A 417 21.90 -20.53 33.08
CA GLY A 417 21.36 -19.20 32.81
C GLY A 417 20.38 -19.16 31.62
N THR A 418 19.99 -17.94 31.26
CA THR A 418 19.11 -17.67 30.12
C THR A 418 19.88 -17.86 28.81
N VAL A 419 19.35 -18.67 27.89
CA VAL A 419 19.94 -18.89 26.57
C VAL A 419 18.99 -18.36 25.49
N ALA A 420 19.49 -17.42 24.67
CA ALA A 420 18.81 -16.92 23.49
C ALA A 420 19.39 -17.56 22.23
N GLN A 421 18.56 -18.21 21.41
CA GLN A 421 18.96 -18.90 20.18
C GLN A 421 18.12 -18.45 18.99
N CYS A 422 18.78 -18.17 17.87
CA CYS A 422 18.11 -18.00 16.59
C CYS A 422 17.76 -19.38 16.02
N LYS A 423 16.46 -19.60 15.75
CA LYS A 423 15.92 -20.83 15.17
C LYS A 423 15.06 -20.51 13.95
N ILE A 424 15.10 -21.36 12.95
CA ILE A 424 14.14 -21.28 11.83
C ILE A 424 12.77 -21.79 12.27
N LEU A 425 11.71 -21.33 11.61
CA LEU A 425 10.32 -21.60 12.00
C LEU A 425 10.05 -23.08 12.27
N ARG A 426 10.50 -23.97 11.37
CA ARG A 426 10.24 -25.42 11.47
C ARG A 426 10.95 -26.13 12.64
N ASP A 427 11.94 -25.50 13.26
CA ASP A 427 12.74 -26.05 14.37
C ASP A 427 12.24 -25.55 15.76
N LEU A 428 11.17 -24.76 15.78
CA LEU A 428 10.52 -24.31 17.02
C LEU A 428 9.72 -25.46 17.65
N GLU A 429 9.86 -25.62 18.96
CA GLU A 429 9.21 -26.67 19.74
C GLU A 429 8.18 -26.11 20.71
N VAL A 430 7.11 -26.86 20.97
CA VAL A 430 6.08 -26.47 21.95
C VAL A 430 6.71 -26.26 23.32
N GLY A 431 6.38 -25.12 23.93
CA GLY A 431 6.89 -24.70 25.24
C GLY A 431 8.10 -23.76 25.18
N GLU A 432 8.76 -23.63 24.03
CA GLU A 432 9.76 -22.57 23.84
C GLU A 432 9.09 -21.19 23.91
N LYS A 433 9.80 -20.22 24.50
CA LYS A 433 9.35 -18.82 24.51
C LYS A 433 10.03 -18.08 23.36
N VAL A 434 9.26 -17.48 22.47
CA VAL A 434 9.77 -16.72 21.32
C VAL A 434 9.59 -15.24 21.56
N VAL A 435 10.61 -14.45 21.16
CA VAL A 435 10.55 -13.00 21.17
C VAL A 435 9.52 -12.50 20.15
N VAL A 436 8.58 -11.70 20.62
CA VAL A 436 7.57 -10.98 19.81
C VAL A 436 7.76 -9.48 20.00
N ASP A 437 7.14 -8.67 19.14
CA ASP A 437 7.32 -7.21 19.14
C ASP A 437 8.80 -6.83 18.85
N VAL A 438 9.16 -5.56 19.04
CA VAL A 438 10.50 -4.99 18.79
C VAL A 438 11.20 -4.51 20.05
N GLN A 439 10.55 -4.64 21.20
CA GLN A 439 11.07 -4.19 22.49
C GLN A 439 12.23 -5.07 22.97
N GLY A 440 13.21 -4.47 23.64
CA GLY A 440 14.33 -5.20 24.25
C GLY A 440 15.25 -5.88 23.24
N ILE A 441 15.38 -5.37 22.02
CA ILE A 441 16.26 -5.91 20.97
C ILE A 441 17.26 -4.84 20.53
N ARG A 442 18.53 -5.22 20.37
CA ARG A 442 19.55 -4.34 19.78
C ARG A 442 20.54 -5.12 18.91
N THR A 443 21.11 -4.46 17.90
CA THR A 443 22.20 -5.03 17.11
C THR A 443 23.55 -4.53 17.59
N ILE A 444 24.53 -5.42 17.67
CA ILE A 444 25.94 -5.07 17.90
C ILE A 444 26.67 -5.16 16.57
N ARG A 445 26.80 -4.01 15.91
CA ARG A 445 27.63 -3.86 14.72
C ARG A 445 28.90 -3.09 15.07
N LYS A 446 30.04 -3.52 14.52
CA LYS A 446 31.27 -2.72 14.56
C LYS A 446 31.04 -1.40 13.82
N THR A 447 31.63 -0.31 14.31
CA THR A 447 31.53 1.07 13.78
C THR A 447 31.71 1.11 12.26
N GLU A 448 32.79 0.49 11.75
CA GLU A 448 33.08 0.38 10.31
C GLU A 448 31.97 -0.30 9.48
N SER A 449 31.19 -1.21 10.07
CA SER A 449 30.10 -1.90 9.35
C SER A 449 28.82 -1.07 9.27
N ARG A 450 28.60 -0.15 10.21
CA ARG A 450 27.42 0.74 10.24
C ARG A 450 27.60 1.91 9.28
N GLU A 451 28.85 2.35 9.12
CA GLU A 451 29.22 3.62 8.50
C GLU A 451 29.76 3.51 7.08
N LYS A 452 29.71 2.30 6.48
CA LYS A 452 30.02 2.16 5.05
C LYS A 452 29.07 3.03 4.22
N ARG A 453 29.67 3.97 3.48
CA ARG A 453 29.02 4.62 2.33
C ARG A 453 28.72 3.54 1.29
N ASN A 454 27.47 3.40 0.89
CA ASN A 454 27.16 2.73 -0.37
C ASN A 454 27.65 3.67 -1.50
N THR A 455 28.87 3.44 -1.97
CA THR A 455 29.41 4.10 -3.17
C THR A 455 29.03 3.36 -4.46
N GLU A 456 28.15 2.36 -4.38
CA GLU A 456 27.69 1.60 -5.54
C GLU A 456 26.16 1.64 -5.61
N GLU A 457 25.66 2.63 -6.36
CA GLU A 457 24.32 2.56 -6.96
C GLU A 457 24.37 1.46 -8.04
N PHE A 458 24.02 0.25 -7.65
CA PHE A 458 23.86 -0.87 -8.57
C PHE A 458 22.44 -0.80 -9.17
N SER A 459 22.29 -0.12 -10.31
CA SER A 459 21.05 -0.12 -11.07
C SER A 459 20.99 -1.33 -12.00
N PHE A 460 19.88 -2.06 -12.02
CA PHE A 460 19.61 -3.08 -13.03
C PHE A 460 18.89 -2.45 -14.24
N MET A 461 19.26 -2.93 -15.44
CA MET A 461 18.49 -2.90 -16.70
C MET A 461 18.53 -1.64 -17.58
N SER A 462 19.67 -1.45 -18.25
CA SER A 462 19.71 -0.80 -19.57
C SER A 462 20.32 -1.75 -20.60
N ALA A 463 19.54 -2.74 -21.02
CA ALA A 463 19.84 -3.58 -22.18
C ALA A 463 18.53 -4.10 -22.78
N GLY A 464 17.95 -3.30 -23.68
CA GLY A 464 16.79 -3.73 -24.46
C GLY A 464 17.18 -4.78 -25.48
N VAL A 465 16.56 -5.96 -25.41
CA VAL A 465 16.44 -6.87 -26.55
C VAL A 465 15.09 -7.59 -26.49
N SER A 466 14.08 -7.04 -27.14
CA SER A 466 13.04 -7.79 -27.85
C SER A 466 12.23 -6.82 -28.71
N SER A 467 11.93 -7.19 -29.96
CA SER A 467 11.06 -6.37 -30.82
C SER A 467 9.60 -6.61 -30.43
N GLU A 468 8.93 -5.62 -29.83
CA GLU A 468 7.52 -5.66 -29.37
C GLU A 468 6.57 -6.30 -30.39
N ARG A 469 6.78 -6.04 -31.69
CA ARG A 469 6.00 -6.59 -32.81
C ARG A 469 5.93 -8.11 -32.90
N ARG A 470 6.91 -8.85 -32.33
CA ARG A 470 6.91 -10.32 -32.32
C ARG A 470 6.12 -10.89 -31.14
N VAL A 471 6.00 -10.17 -30.03
CA VAL A 471 5.30 -10.64 -28.82
C VAL A 471 3.79 -10.69 -29.07
N GLU A 472 3.22 -9.63 -29.65
CA GLU A 472 1.77 -9.56 -29.94
C GLU A 472 1.29 -10.71 -30.83
N LEU A 473 1.98 -10.99 -31.94
CA LEU A 473 1.61 -12.08 -32.85
C LEU A 473 1.65 -13.45 -32.18
N ILE A 474 2.64 -13.68 -31.31
CA ILE A 474 2.73 -14.94 -30.57
C ILE A 474 1.61 -15.01 -29.53
N VAL A 475 1.31 -13.91 -28.83
CA VAL A 475 0.20 -13.84 -27.88
C VAL A 475 -1.14 -14.13 -28.57
N GLU A 476 -1.38 -13.63 -29.78
CA GLU A 476 -2.57 -13.96 -30.57
C GLU A 476 -2.70 -15.45 -30.86
N GLN A 477 -1.59 -16.09 -31.27
CA GLN A 477 -1.56 -17.53 -31.53
C GLN A 477 -1.84 -18.32 -30.25
N VAL A 478 -1.14 -18.01 -29.16
CA VAL A 478 -1.31 -18.69 -27.86
C VAL A 478 -2.73 -18.50 -27.31
N ALA A 479 -3.30 -17.30 -27.40
CA ALA A 479 -4.67 -17.01 -26.97
C ALA A 479 -5.69 -17.86 -27.74
N TRP A 480 -5.55 -17.93 -29.07
CA TRP A 480 -6.43 -18.74 -29.91
C TRP A 480 -6.33 -20.24 -29.58
N GLU A 481 -5.11 -20.74 -29.37
CA GLU A 481 -4.89 -22.13 -29.00
C GLU A 481 -5.42 -22.48 -27.61
N LEU A 482 -5.17 -21.64 -26.60
CA LEU A 482 -5.70 -21.82 -25.25
C LEU A 482 -7.23 -21.90 -25.25
N ARG A 483 -7.88 -21.01 -26.00
CA ARG A 483 -9.34 -21.05 -26.18
C ARG A 483 -9.77 -22.36 -26.83
N LYS A 484 -9.12 -22.76 -27.92
CA LYS A 484 -9.47 -23.99 -28.64
C LYS A 484 -9.37 -25.21 -27.73
N ILE A 485 -8.27 -25.34 -26.97
CA ILE A 485 -8.04 -26.46 -26.04
C ILE A 485 -9.12 -26.47 -24.95
N ARG A 486 -9.41 -25.31 -24.35
CA ARG A 486 -10.48 -25.20 -23.34
C ARG A 486 -11.84 -25.60 -23.92
N ASP A 487 -12.20 -25.08 -25.09
CA ASP A 487 -13.49 -25.31 -25.72
C ASP A 487 -13.63 -26.79 -26.16
N SER A 488 -12.53 -27.51 -26.42
CA SER A 488 -12.52 -28.96 -26.67
C SER A 488 -12.41 -29.82 -25.41
N GLY A 489 -12.35 -29.22 -24.22
CA GLY A 489 -12.18 -29.96 -22.95
C GLY A 489 -10.80 -30.59 -22.78
N GLY A 490 -9.78 -30.04 -23.45
CA GLY A 490 -8.39 -30.48 -23.33
C GLY A 490 -7.71 -29.98 -22.05
N LYS A 491 -6.42 -30.28 -21.91
CA LYS A 491 -5.64 -30.04 -20.70
C LYS A 491 -4.46 -29.11 -20.95
N VAL A 492 -4.47 -27.98 -20.26
CA VAL A 492 -3.37 -27.00 -20.19
C VAL A 492 -2.71 -27.08 -18.82
N VAL A 493 -1.39 -27.25 -18.80
CA VAL A 493 -0.58 -27.21 -17.58
C VAL A 493 0.23 -25.92 -17.55
N VAL A 494 0.21 -25.20 -16.43
CA VAL A 494 1.05 -24.02 -16.23
C VAL A 494 2.20 -24.37 -15.30
N THR A 495 3.42 -24.00 -15.68
CA THR A 495 4.59 -24.02 -14.79
C THR A 495 5.04 -22.59 -14.54
N ALA A 496 4.99 -22.11 -13.29
CA ALA A 496 5.21 -20.70 -12.99
C ALA A 496 6.25 -20.47 -11.87
N GLY A 497 7.03 -19.40 -12.04
CA GLY A 497 8.02 -18.93 -11.07
C GLY A 497 7.55 -17.71 -10.29
N PRO A 498 8.26 -17.32 -9.21
CA PRO A 498 7.87 -16.17 -8.39
C PRO A 498 7.91 -14.84 -9.16
N VAL A 499 8.67 -14.76 -10.27
CA VAL A 499 8.72 -13.58 -11.15
C VAL A 499 7.34 -13.22 -11.71
N VAL A 500 6.45 -14.20 -11.92
CA VAL A 500 5.04 -13.94 -12.30
C VAL A 500 4.35 -13.01 -11.32
N ILE A 501 4.64 -13.16 -10.02
CA ILE A 501 4.08 -12.32 -8.97
C ILE A 501 4.78 -10.95 -8.97
N HIS A 502 6.11 -10.94 -9.02
CA HIS A 502 6.92 -9.71 -8.97
C HIS A 502 6.67 -8.74 -10.12
N THR A 503 6.23 -9.23 -11.28
CA THR A 503 5.90 -8.39 -12.45
C THR A 503 4.42 -8.01 -12.53
N GLY A 504 3.63 -8.30 -11.49
CA GLY A 504 2.19 -8.00 -11.46
C GLY A 504 1.31 -9.00 -12.23
N GLY A 505 1.85 -10.10 -12.74
CA GLY A 505 1.11 -11.10 -13.51
C GLY A 505 0.16 -11.99 -12.69
N ALA A 506 0.17 -11.89 -11.36
CA ALA A 506 -0.65 -12.71 -10.47
C ALA A 506 -2.16 -12.60 -10.77
N GLU A 507 -2.67 -11.38 -11.01
CA GLU A 507 -4.10 -11.17 -11.31
C GLU A 507 -4.51 -11.83 -12.65
N HIS A 508 -3.64 -11.75 -13.65
CA HIS A 508 -3.86 -12.33 -14.96
C HIS A 508 -3.82 -13.85 -14.91
N LEU A 509 -2.84 -14.44 -14.21
CA LEU A 509 -2.77 -15.89 -14.01
C LEU A 509 -3.96 -16.42 -13.19
N SER A 510 -4.34 -15.72 -12.12
CA SER A 510 -5.54 -16.03 -11.33
C SER A 510 -6.79 -16.05 -12.20
N ARG A 511 -6.91 -15.09 -13.12
CA ARG A 511 -8.02 -15.01 -14.06
C ARG A 511 -8.03 -16.19 -15.04
N LEU A 512 -6.88 -16.59 -15.59
CA LEU A 512 -6.79 -17.77 -16.46
C LEU A 512 -7.25 -19.05 -15.76
N ILE A 513 -6.89 -19.24 -14.49
CA ILE A 513 -7.34 -20.35 -13.66
C ILE A 513 -8.86 -20.29 -13.46
N ARG A 514 -9.37 -19.14 -13.04
CA ARG A 514 -10.81 -18.92 -12.77
C ARG A 514 -11.69 -19.13 -14.01
N GLU A 515 -11.22 -18.74 -15.19
CA GLU A 515 -11.94 -18.89 -16.46
C GLU A 515 -11.72 -20.27 -17.13
N GLY A 516 -11.06 -21.19 -16.43
CA GLY A 516 -10.94 -22.60 -16.84
C GLY A 516 -9.90 -22.87 -17.93
N TYR A 517 -8.95 -21.96 -18.16
CA TYR A 517 -7.85 -22.18 -19.13
C TYR A 517 -6.69 -22.98 -18.55
N VAL A 518 -6.68 -23.29 -17.24
CA VAL A 518 -5.57 -23.98 -16.56
C VAL A 518 -6.11 -25.18 -15.78
N GLN A 519 -5.58 -26.36 -16.08
CA GLN A 519 -6.01 -27.64 -15.48
C GLN A 519 -5.01 -28.19 -14.46
N ALA A 520 -3.76 -27.72 -14.44
CA ALA A 520 -2.81 -28.01 -13.36
C ALA A 520 -1.77 -26.89 -13.24
N LEU A 521 -1.30 -26.63 -12.02
CA LEU A 521 -0.24 -25.66 -11.73
C LEU A 521 0.99 -26.34 -11.12
N LEU A 522 2.15 -26.14 -11.74
CA LEU A 522 3.43 -26.65 -11.27
C LEU A 522 4.32 -25.49 -10.84
N GLY A 523 4.90 -25.54 -9.64
CA GLY A 523 5.73 -24.46 -9.12
C GLY A 523 6.65 -24.89 -7.98
N GLY A 524 7.27 -23.90 -7.33
CA GLY A 524 8.04 -24.10 -6.11
C GLY A 524 7.44 -23.37 -4.92
N ASN A 525 8.06 -23.50 -3.76
CA ASN A 525 7.63 -22.80 -2.53
C ASN A 525 7.46 -21.28 -2.75
N ALA A 526 8.42 -20.64 -3.43
CA ALA A 526 8.47 -19.18 -3.59
C ALA A 526 7.25 -18.58 -4.30
N ILE A 527 6.76 -19.17 -5.40
CA ILE A 527 5.60 -18.60 -6.11
C ILE A 527 4.34 -18.62 -5.21
N ALA A 528 4.13 -19.71 -4.49
CA ALA A 528 3.00 -19.82 -3.57
C ALA A 528 3.12 -18.83 -2.41
N VAL A 529 4.31 -18.70 -1.82
CA VAL A 529 4.56 -17.75 -0.73
C VAL A 529 4.29 -16.31 -1.19
N HIS A 530 4.82 -15.89 -2.34
CA HIS A 530 4.68 -14.53 -2.82
C HIS A 530 3.26 -14.19 -3.30
N ASP A 531 2.54 -15.16 -3.88
CA ASP A 531 1.12 -14.98 -4.21
C ASP A 531 0.28 -14.76 -2.93
N ILE A 532 0.53 -15.56 -1.89
CA ILE A 532 -0.17 -15.45 -0.60
C ILE A 532 0.22 -14.14 0.11
N GLU A 533 1.51 -13.77 0.08
CA GLU A 533 2.01 -12.47 0.56
C GLU A 533 1.28 -11.30 -0.12
N GLN A 534 1.17 -11.33 -1.45
CA GLN A 534 0.47 -10.29 -2.21
C GLN A 534 -1.02 -10.25 -1.87
N SER A 535 -1.68 -11.40 -1.75
CA SER A 535 -3.10 -11.46 -1.38
C SER A 535 -3.34 -10.83 -0.01
N MET A 536 -2.51 -11.18 0.98
CA MET A 536 -2.67 -10.77 2.38
C MET A 536 -2.21 -9.33 2.63
N MET A 537 -1.10 -8.91 2.02
CA MET A 537 -0.36 -7.70 2.40
C MET A 537 -0.17 -6.71 1.26
N GLY A 538 -0.51 -7.08 0.03
CA GLY A 538 -0.31 -6.22 -1.14
C GLY A 538 1.17 -6.12 -1.57
N THR A 539 2.05 -6.93 -0.99
CA THR A 539 3.49 -6.92 -1.26
C THR A 539 4.01 -8.22 -1.83
N SER A 540 5.14 -8.16 -2.54
CA SER A 540 5.89 -9.34 -2.96
C SER A 540 7.39 -9.13 -2.68
N LEU A 541 8.00 -9.97 -1.83
CA LEU A 541 9.33 -9.72 -1.24
C LEU A 541 9.44 -8.34 -0.57
N GLY A 542 8.32 -7.83 -0.06
CA GLY A 542 8.26 -6.48 0.43
C GLY A 542 8.39 -5.40 -0.62
N VAL A 543 7.95 -5.62 -1.86
CA VAL A 543 7.72 -4.55 -2.85
C VAL A 543 6.22 -4.32 -2.99
N ASP A 544 5.78 -3.06 -2.96
CA ASP A 544 4.38 -2.70 -3.14
C ASP A 544 4.04 -2.91 -4.61
N MET A 545 3.12 -3.81 -4.89
CA MET A 545 2.81 -4.19 -6.27
C MET A 545 2.12 -3.09 -7.07
N LYS A 546 1.52 -2.09 -6.42
CA LYS A 546 0.91 -0.94 -7.11
C LYS A 546 1.94 0.14 -7.42
N ARG A 547 2.88 0.38 -6.51
CA ARG A 547 3.85 1.48 -6.62
C ARG A 547 5.18 1.07 -7.26
N GLY A 548 5.48 -0.23 -7.32
CA GLY A 548 6.76 -0.74 -7.83
C GLY A 548 7.96 -0.37 -6.97
N VAL A 549 7.74 0.09 -5.73
CA VAL A 549 8.77 0.48 -4.77
C VAL A 549 8.79 -0.48 -3.59
N SER A 550 9.97 -0.73 -3.03
CA SER A 550 10.11 -1.57 -1.84
C SER A 550 9.31 -1.01 -0.66
N VAL A 551 8.33 -1.78 -0.18
CA VAL A 551 7.72 -1.63 1.14
C VAL A 551 8.75 -2.05 2.18
N ARG A 552 9.21 -1.06 2.93
CA ARG A 552 10.17 -1.27 3.99
C ARG A 552 9.51 -2.10 5.11
N GLY A 553 10.25 -3.12 5.58
CA GLY A 553 9.74 -4.17 6.48
C GLY A 553 9.16 -5.39 5.78
N GLY A 554 8.96 -5.31 4.46
CA GLY A 554 8.32 -6.39 3.73
C GLY A 554 9.17 -7.66 3.56
N HIS A 555 10.46 -7.63 3.92
CA HIS A 555 11.22 -8.86 4.15
C HIS A 555 10.59 -9.73 5.26
N ARG A 556 9.76 -9.18 6.16
CA ARG A 556 9.01 -9.96 7.17
C ARG A 556 7.70 -10.53 6.61
N HIS A 557 7.12 -9.91 5.58
CA HIS A 557 5.77 -10.23 5.10
C HIS A 557 5.67 -11.66 4.60
N HIS A 558 6.67 -12.11 3.82
CA HIS A 558 6.71 -13.47 3.34
C HIS A 558 6.88 -14.50 4.48
N LEU A 559 7.67 -14.20 5.53
CA LEU A 559 7.78 -15.04 6.72
C LEU A 559 6.46 -15.12 7.50
N LYS A 560 5.74 -14.01 7.64
CA LYS A 560 4.40 -13.98 8.25
C LYS A 560 3.39 -14.78 7.43
N ALA A 561 3.46 -14.73 6.09
CA ALA A 561 2.66 -15.58 5.21
C ALA A 561 2.99 -17.07 5.42
N ILE A 562 4.28 -17.45 5.42
CA ILE A 562 4.74 -18.81 5.68
C ILE A 562 4.24 -19.31 7.04
N ASN A 563 4.49 -18.56 8.11
CA ASN A 563 4.11 -18.95 9.47
C ASN A 563 2.59 -19.13 9.60
N SER A 564 1.81 -18.24 8.98
CA SER A 564 0.35 -18.29 9.01
C SER A 564 -0.21 -19.52 8.28
N VAL A 565 0.32 -19.87 7.10
CA VAL A 565 -0.09 -21.10 6.39
C VAL A 565 0.32 -22.34 7.18
N ARG A 566 1.53 -22.37 7.76
CA ARG A 566 1.97 -23.48 8.63
C ARG A 566 1.07 -23.67 9.85
N ARG A 567 0.59 -22.58 10.45
CA ARG A 567 -0.41 -22.61 11.54
C ARG A 567 -1.71 -23.26 11.11
N HIS A 568 -2.23 -22.93 9.93
CA HIS A 568 -3.43 -23.56 9.38
C HIS A 568 -3.19 -25.00 8.91
N GLY A 569 -1.94 -25.34 8.59
CA GLY A 569 -1.49 -26.68 8.21
C GLY A 569 -1.57 -26.99 6.72
N SER A 570 -2.22 -26.16 5.90
CA SER A 570 -2.12 -26.19 4.44
C SER A 570 -2.70 -24.91 3.81
N ILE A 571 -2.36 -24.65 2.55
CA ILE A 571 -2.94 -23.56 1.74
C ILE A 571 -4.47 -23.72 1.68
N ALA A 572 -4.97 -24.94 1.45
CA ALA A 572 -6.40 -25.20 1.36
C ALA A 572 -7.16 -24.83 2.65
N LYS A 573 -6.60 -25.16 3.83
CA LYS A 573 -7.19 -24.78 5.12
C LYS A 573 -7.14 -23.27 5.35
N ALA A 574 -6.08 -22.59 4.93
CA ALA A 574 -5.98 -21.13 5.02
C ALA A 574 -7.02 -20.43 4.12
N VAL A 575 -7.32 -20.97 2.93
CA VAL A 575 -8.42 -20.49 2.08
C VAL A 575 -9.78 -20.72 2.74
N GLN A 576 -10.01 -21.92 3.28
CA GLN A 576 -11.27 -22.27 3.98
C GLN A 576 -11.52 -21.39 5.22
N ALA A 577 -10.46 -21.04 5.95
CA ALA A 577 -10.52 -20.13 7.10
C ALA A 577 -10.73 -18.66 6.71
N GLY A 578 -10.73 -18.32 5.41
CA GLY A 578 -10.89 -16.95 4.93
C GLY A 578 -9.65 -16.07 5.11
N MET A 579 -8.49 -16.66 5.46
CA MET A 579 -7.21 -15.95 5.55
C MET A 579 -6.70 -15.56 4.15
N ILE A 580 -6.83 -16.47 3.18
CA ILE A 580 -6.48 -16.24 1.78
C ILE A 580 -7.78 -16.07 1.00
N GLN A 581 -8.00 -14.89 0.41
CA GLN A 581 -9.29 -14.52 -0.21
C GLN A 581 -9.19 -14.25 -1.72
N ARG A 582 -7.98 -14.17 -2.27
CA ARG A 582 -7.68 -13.88 -3.69
C ARG A 582 -6.30 -14.42 -4.05
N GLY A 583 -5.93 -14.36 -5.33
CA GLY A 583 -4.63 -14.80 -5.83
C GLY A 583 -4.64 -16.17 -6.52
N VAL A 584 -3.49 -16.57 -7.05
CA VAL A 584 -3.28 -17.78 -7.85
C VAL A 584 -3.62 -19.02 -7.04
N MET A 585 -3.10 -19.13 -5.81
CA MET A 585 -3.32 -20.27 -4.94
C MET A 585 -4.77 -20.35 -4.45
N TYR A 586 -5.42 -19.21 -4.24
CA TYR A 586 -6.85 -19.14 -3.91
C TYR A 586 -7.71 -19.71 -5.04
N GLU A 587 -7.46 -19.28 -6.28
CA GLU A 587 -8.22 -19.76 -7.44
C GLU A 587 -7.97 -21.24 -7.71
N CYS A 588 -6.75 -21.75 -7.47
CA CYS A 588 -6.49 -23.19 -7.55
C CYS A 588 -7.36 -23.98 -6.56
N VAL A 589 -7.43 -23.55 -5.30
CA VAL A 589 -8.24 -24.22 -4.28
C VAL A 589 -9.74 -24.10 -4.59
N ARG A 590 -10.22 -22.92 -4.98
CA ARG A 590 -11.64 -22.67 -5.25
C ARG A 590 -12.17 -23.41 -6.46
N ASN A 591 -11.37 -23.51 -7.52
CA ASN A 591 -11.76 -24.14 -8.78
C ASN A 591 -11.29 -25.61 -8.88
N ASN A 592 -10.77 -26.18 -7.79
CA ASN A 592 -10.23 -27.54 -7.73
C ASN A 592 -9.15 -27.83 -8.79
N VAL A 593 -8.31 -26.84 -9.08
CA VAL A 593 -7.15 -27.03 -9.97
C VAL A 593 -6.01 -27.62 -9.15
N PRO A 594 -5.55 -28.85 -9.46
CA PRO A 594 -4.45 -29.47 -8.75
C PRO A 594 -3.16 -28.69 -8.94
N PHE A 595 -2.36 -28.62 -7.88
CA PHE A 595 -1.05 -28.00 -7.92
C PHE A 595 0.01 -28.87 -7.23
N ALA A 596 1.25 -28.79 -7.70
CA ALA A 596 2.40 -29.42 -7.08
C ALA A 596 3.51 -28.38 -6.85
N LEU A 597 3.98 -28.28 -5.60
CA LEU A 597 5.03 -27.37 -5.18
C LEU A 597 6.30 -28.18 -4.89
N ALA A 598 7.21 -28.24 -5.86
CA ALA A 598 8.48 -28.95 -5.69
C ALA A 598 9.45 -28.13 -4.82
N GLY A 599 10.01 -28.78 -3.80
CA GLY A 599 10.98 -28.17 -2.90
C GLY A 599 12.32 -27.82 -3.57
N SER A 600 13.06 -26.93 -2.93
CA SER A 600 14.38 -26.48 -3.37
C SER A 600 15.25 -26.12 -2.16
N ILE A 601 16.57 -26.10 -2.35
CA ILE A 601 17.54 -25.81 -1.29
C ILE A 601 17.43 -24.38 -0.72
N ARG A 602 16.77 -23.47 -1.44
CA ARG A 602 16.60 -22.07 -1.06
C ARG A 602 15.31 -21.78 -0.29
N ASP A 603 14.50 -22.80 0.01
CA ASP A 603 13.14 -22.58 0.50
C ASP A 603 13.09 -22.14 1.97
N ASP A 604 12.41 -21.02 2.22
CA ASP A 604 12.03 -20.55 3.55
C ASP A 604 10.74 -21.22 4.03
N GLY A 605 10.73 -21.66 5.30
CA GLY A 605 9.64 -22.45 5.89
C GLY A 605 9.97 -23.94 5.91
N PRO A 606 9.60 -24.73 4.87
CA PRO A 606 8.73 -24.39 3.75
C PRO A 606 7.25 -24.34 4.13
N LEU A 607 6.37 -24.02 3.18
CA LEU A 607 4.92 -24.26 3.31
C LEU A 607 4.64 -25.75 3.52
N PRO A 608 3.57 -26.13 4.25
CA PRO A 608 3.21 -27.54 4.46
C PRO A 608 2.96 -28.31 3.16
N ASP A 609 2.48 -27.63 2.12
CA ASP A 609 2.16 -28.18 0.81
C ASP A 609 3.39 -28.41 -0.08
N THR A 610 4.58 -27.92 0.32
CA THR A 610 5.81 -28.07 -0.46
C THR A 610 6.42 -29.46 -0.29
N GLN A 611 6.57 -30.19 -1.39
CA GLN A 611 7.16 -31.53 -1.43
C GLN A 611 8.70 -31.46 -1.40
N MET A 612 9.28 -31.73 -0.24
CA MET A 612 10.74 -31.71 -0.04
C MET A 612 11.43 -33.01 -0.48
N ASP A 613 10.70 -34.10 -0.66
CA ASP A 613 11.21 -35.32 -1.29
C ASP A 613 11.15 -35.16 -2.81
N LEU A 614 12.28 -34.80 -3.43
CA LEU A 614 12.34 -34.51 -4.86
C LEU A 614 12.00 -35.70 -5.76
N ILE A 615 12.14 -36.93 -5.26
CA ILE A 615 11.72 -38.13 -6.01
C ILE A 615 10.20 -38.14 -6.12
N LYS A 616 9.49 -37.87 -5.02
CA LYS A 616 8.03 -37.73 -5.02
C LYS A 616 7.58 -36.51 -5.81
N ALA A 617 8.27 -35.37 -5.68
CA ALA A 617 7.94 -34.16 -6.44
C ALA A 617 7.98 -34.41 -7.96
N GLN A 618 8.99 -35.14 -8.44
CA GLN A 618 9.07 -35.53 -9.85
C GLN A 618 7.93 -36.48 -10.27
N GLN A 619 7.56 -37.44 -9.41
CA GLN A 619 6.42 -38.33 -9.67
C GLN A 619 5.10 -37.57 -9.75
N GLU A 620 4.86 -36.64 -8.82
CA GLU A 620 3.68 -35.77 -8.80
C GLU A 620 3.60 -34.88 -10.04
N TYR A 621 4.73 -34.27 -10.43
CA TYR A 621 4.83 -33.51 -11.68
C TYR A 621 4.49 -34.36 -12.90
N ALA A 622 5.10 -35.54 -13.02
CA ALA A 622 4.87 -36.44 -14.15
C ALA A 622 3.39 -36.86 -14.25
N GLU A 623 2.74 -37.12 -13.10
CA GLU A 623 1.31 -37.45 -13.06
C GLU A 623 0.44 -36.29 -13.55
N LEU A 624 0.72 -35.06 -13.08
CA LEU A 624 -0.01 -33.87 -13.50
C LEU A 624 0.23 -33.50 -14.96
N LEU A 625 1.36 -33.91 -15.56
CA LEU A 625 1.69 -33.69 -16.97
C LEU A 625 1.05 -34.70 -17.93
N LYS A 626 0.54 -35.84 -17.44
CA LYS A 626 -0.12 -36.83 -18.32
C LYS A 626 -1.25 -36.19 -19.13
N ASP A 627 -1.32 -36.54 -20.40
CA ASP A 627 -2.36 -36.08 -21.33
C ASP A 627 -2.47 -34.55 -21.46
N ALA A 628 -1.38 -33.81 -21.20
CA ALA A 628 -1.34 -32.37 -21.46
C ALA A 628 -1.32 -32.10 -22.97
N ASP A 629 -2.22 -31.23 -23.44
CA ASP A 629 -2.22 -30.72 -24.82
C ASP A 629 -1.26 -29.55 -24.99
N MET A 630 -1.10 -28.75 -23.93
CA MET A 630 -0.23 -27.59 -23.88
C MET A 630 0.40 -27.40 -22.50
N VAL A 631 1.67 -26.99 -22.49
CA VAL A 631 2.38 -26.53 -21.30
C VAL A 631 2.82 -25.08 -21.47
N LEU A 632 2.34 -24.21 -20.57
CA LEU A 632 2.73 -22.81 -20.50
C LEU A 632 3.79 -22.63 -19.40
N MET A 633 5.00 -22.26 -19.79
CA MET A 633 6.17 -22.10 -18.92
C MET A 633 6.47 -20.62 -18.69
N LEU A 634 6.25 -20.15 -17.46
CA LEU A 634 6.24 -18.74 -17.09
C LEU A 634 7.40 -18.43 -16.14
N SER A 635 8.52 -17.93 -16.69
CA SER A 635 9.65 -17.34 -15.96
C SER A 635 10.24 -18.21 -14.84
N THR A 636 10.47 -19.49 -15.13
CA THR A 636 10.94 -20.47 -14.13
C THR A 636 11.91 -21.50 -14.70
N MET A 637 13.18 -21.09 -14.85
CA MET A 637 14.21 -21.93 -15.49
C MET A 637 14.27 -23.38 -14.94
N LEU A 638 14.35 -23.57 -13.62
CA LEU A 638 14.52 -24.90 -13.02
C LEU A 638 13.31 -25.80 -13.28
N HIS A 639 12.10 -25.30 -12.99
CA HIS A 639 10.88 -26.09 -13.12
C HIS A 639 10.53 -26.32 -14.60
N SER A 640 10.68 -25.31 -15.47
CA SER A 640 10.46 -25.44 -16.91
C SER A 640 11.38 -26.49 -17.54
N ILE A 641 12.65 -26.55 -17.15
CA ILE A 641 13.58 -27.59 -17.63
C ILE A 641 13.16 -28.97 -17.13
N GLY A 642 12.76 -29.09 -15.86
CA GLY A 642 12.25 -30.35 -15.30
C GLY A 642 11.03 -30.85 -16.06
N VAL A 643 10.05 -29.97 -16.27
CA VAL A 643 8.81 -30.25 -17.02
C VAL A 643 9.10 -30.63 -18.47
N GLY A 644 9.97 -29.89 -19.16
CA GLY A 644 10.39 -30.21 -20.53
C GLY A 644 11.01 -31.60 -20.66
N ASN A 645 11.73 -32.10 -19.64
CA ASN A 645 12.29 -33.45 -19.66
C ASN A 645 11.25 -34.56 -19.47
N MET A 646 10.14 -34.24 -18.81
CA MET A 646 9.06 -35.21 -18.51
C MET A 646 7.95 -35.18 -19.56
N THR A 647 7.99 -34.24 -20.49
CA THR A 647 6.93 -34.01 -21.49
C THR A 647 7.26 -34.75 -22.80
N PRO A 648 6.37 -35.61 -23.32
CA PRO A 648 6.57 -36.26 -24.61
C PRO A 648 6.42 -35.27 -25.79
N ALA A 649 6.88 -35.66 -26.98
CA ALA A 649 6.58 -34.93 -28.21
C ALA A 649 5.07 -34.98 -28.53
N GLY A 650 4.54 -33.98 -29.25
CA GLY A 650 3.10 -33.84 -29.51
C GLY A 650 2.40 -32.86 -28.55
N VAL A 651 3.08 -32.45 -27.47
CA VAL A 651 2.59 -31.46 -26.51
C VAL A 651 3.14 -30.09 -26.88
N LYS A 652 2.25 -29.11 -27.04
CA LYS A 652 2.66 -27.74 -27.34
C LYS A 652 3.33 -27.10 -26.15
N MET A 653 4.48 -26.47 -26.36
CA MET A 653 5.23 -25.85 -25.27
C MET A 653 5.43 -24.37 -25.55
N VAL A 654 4.95 -23.51 -24.65
CA VAL A 654 5.13 -22.06 -24.74
C VAL A 654 6.02 -21.61 -23.60
N CYS A 655 7.22 -21.11 -23.92
CA CYS A 655 8.19 -20.66 -22.94
C CYS A 655 8.32 -19.13 -22.95
N VAL A 656 8.05 -18.50 -21.81
CA VAL A 656 8.15 -17.05 -21.62
C VAL A 656 9.15 -16.76 -20.51
N ASP A 657 10.24 -16.07 -20.84
CA ASP A 657 11.25 -15.64 -19.87
C ASP A 657 11.95 -14.38 -20.39
N ILE A 658 12.31 -13.46 -19.50
CA ILE A 658 13.05 -12.25 -19.89
C ILE A 658 14.50 -12.59 -20.29
N ASN A 659 15.03 -13.71 -19.78
CA ASN A 659 16.37 -14.16 -20.10
C ASN A 659 16.36 -15.06 -21.35
N PRO A 660 16.95 -14.60 -22.47
CA PRO A 660 16.95 -15.38 -23.71
C PRO A 660 17.64 -16.74 -23.56
N ALA A 661 18.61 -16.89 -22.65
CA ALA A 661 19.32 -18.15 -22.45
C ALA A 661 18.38 -19.27 -21.93
N VAL A 662 17.37 -18.93 -21.14
CA VAL A 662 16.37 -19.88 -20.63
C VAL A 662 15.47 -20.33 -21.79
N VAL A 663 14.97 -19.36 -22.56
CA VAL A 663 14.10 -19.61 -23.72
C VAL A 663 14.80 -20.48 -24.77
N THR A 664 16.05 -20.14 -25.12
CA THR A 664 16.85 -20.91 -26.07
C THR A 664 17.07 -22.34 -25.58
N LYS A 665 17.43 -22.54 -24.30
CA LYS A 665 17.65 -23.89 -23.75
C LYS A 665 16.40 -24.79 -23.78
N LEU A 666 15.21 -24.22 -23.70
CA LEU A 666 13.95 -24.97 -23.74
C LEU A 666 13.50 -25.23 -25.18
N SER A 667 13.72 -24.25 -26.07
CA SER A 667 13.44 -24.39 -27.50
C SER A 667 14.37 -25.42 -28.17
N ASP A 668 15.63 -25.51 -27.71
CA ASP A 668 16.64 -26.43 -28.26
C ASP A 668 16.42 -27.90 -27.86
N ARG A 669 15.52 -28.21 -26.91
CA ARG A 669 15.26 -29.59 -26.46
C ARG A 669 14.32 -30.40 -27.37
N GLY A 670 14.30 -30.06 -28.66
CA GLY A 670 13.89 -31.00 -29.71
C GLY A 670 12.39 -31.18 -29.93
N SER A 671 11.54 -30.25 -29.47
CA SER A 671 10.14 -30.24 -29.86
C SER A 671 9.95 -29.27 -31.03
N VAL A 672 9.51 -29.79 -32.17
CA VAL A 672 9.08 -29.02 -33.35
C VAL A 672 7.91 -28.07 -33.01
N GLU A 673 7.32 -28.24 -31.82
CA GLU A 673 6.12 -27.59 -31.31
C GLU A 673 6.40 -26.62 -30.13
N SER A 674 7.64 -26.18 -29.96
CA SER A 674 8.01 -25.17 -28.94
C SER A 674 8.00 -23.75 -29.50
N VAL A 675 7.38 -22.83 -28.74
CA VAL A 675 7.38 -21.39 -29.02
C VAL A 675 8.07 -20.68 -27.86
N GLY A 676 9.12 -19.93 -28.16
CA GLY A 676 9.87 -19.14 -27.19
C GLY A 676 9.59 -17.64 -27.31
N VAL A 677 9.29 -16.99 -26.19
CA VAL A 677 9.05 -15.54 -26.11
C VAL A 677 9.99 -14.92 -25.09
N VAL A 678 10.84 -14.01 -25.54
CA VAL A 678 11.72 -13.23 -24.67
C VAL A 678 11.03 -11.90 -24.35
N THR A 679 10.41 -11.82 -23.17
CA THR A 679 9.67 -10.63 -22.71
C THR A 679 9.40 -10.68 -21.20
N ASP A 680 8.89 -9.57 -20.66
CA ASP A 680 8.34 -9.54 -19.30
C ASP A 680 7.10 -10.45 -19.20
N VAL A 681 7.10 -11.35 -18.22
CA VAL A 681 6.04 -12.35 -18.09
C VAL A 681 4.69 -11.75 -17.65
N GLY A 682 4.72 -10.63 -16.91
CA GLY A 682 3.53 -9.90 -16.50
C GLY A 682 2.87 -9.23 -17.71
N LEU A 683 3.68 -8.57 -18.53
CA LEU A 683 3.23 -7.99 -19.82
C LEU A 683 2.64 -9.05 -20.74
N PHE A 684 3.32 -10.20 -20.89
CA PHE A 684 2.82 -11.32 -21.69
C PHE A 684 1.43 -11.78 -21.22
N LEU A 685 1.27 -11.99 -19.91
CA LEU A 685 -0.01 -12.42 -19.33
C LEU A 685 -1.11 -11.35 -19.48
N SER A 686 -0.75 -10.07 -19.37
CA SER A 686 -1.68 -8.95 -19.56
C SER A 686 -2.24 -8.93 -20.98
N LEU A 687 -1.35 -8.99 -21.98
CA LEU A 687 -1.74 -9.05 -23.39
C LEU A 687 -2.53 -10.32 -23.70
N LEU A 688 -2.17 -11.45 -23.10
CA LEU A 688 -2.86 -12.73 -23.29
C LEU A 688 -4.31 -12.67 -22.83
N VAL A 689 -4.56 -12.13 -21.63
CA VAL A 689 -5.91 -11.94 -21.09
C VAL A 689 -6.71 -10.96 -21.95
N GLN A 690 -6.13 -9.82 -22.33
CA GLN A 690 -6.78 -8.84 -23.21
C GLN A 690 -7.16 -9.45 -24.56
N GLN A 691 -6.33 -10.34 -25.10
CA GLN A 691 -6.60 -10.99 -26.36
C GLN A 691 -7.69 -12.08 -26.23
N LEU A 692 -7.71 -12.83 -25.13
CA LEU A 692 -8.80 -13.77 -24.83
C LEU A 692 -10.15 -13.06 -24.68
N ASP A 693 -10.17 -11.85 -24.13
CA ASP A 693 -11.38 -11.01 -24.05
C ASP A 693 -11.93 -10.65 -25.44
N LYS A 694 -11.06 -10.28 -26.38
CA LYS A 694 -11.46 -10.01 -27.76
C LYS A 694 -12.03 -11.26 -28.46
N LEU A 695 -11.51 -12.44 -28.14
CA LEU A 695 -11.97 -13.70 -28.72
C LEU A 695 -13.32 -14.17 -28.14
N THR A 696 -13.63 -13.81 -26.90
CA THR A 696 -14.83 -14.28 -26.17
C THR A 696 -15.98 -13.27 -26.17
N SER A 697 -15.70 -11.99 -26.43
CA SER A 697 -16.72 -10.96 -26.57
C SER A 697 -17.52 -11.17 -27.88
N PRO A 698 -18.85 -11.25 -27.85
CA PRO A 698 -19.64 -11.32 -29.08
C PRO A 698 -19.42 -10.04 -29.91
N TYR A 699 -19.26 -10.22 -31.22
CA TYR A 699 -19.14 -9.13 -32.19
C TYR A 699 -20.38 -8.24 -32.09
N THR A 700 -20.29 -7.10 -31.43
CA THR A 700 -21.28 -6.02 -31.58
C THR A 700 -21.09 -5.45 -32.97
N ALA A 701 -21.83 -5.99 -33.94
CA ALA A 701 -22.02 -5.31 -35.19
C ALA A 701 -22.68 -3.96 -34.85
N GLU A 702 -21.94 -2.87 -35.01
CA GLU A 702 -22.53 -1.55 -35.14
C GLU A 702 -23.48 -1.62 -36.33
N VAL A 703 -24.78 -1.74 -36.05
CA VAL A 703 -25.82 -1.57 -37.05
C VAL A 703 -25.84 -0.08 -37.36
N GLY A 704 -25.35 0.27 -38.54
CA GLY A 704 -25.27 1.65 -39.05
C GLY A 704 -26.62 2.31 -39.29
#